data_AF-A0A0H1BCW2-F1
#
_entry.id   AF-A0A0H1BCW2-F1
#
_cell.length_a   1.000
_cell.length_b   1.000
_cell.length_c   1.000
_cell.angle_alpha   90.00
_cell.angle_beta   90.00
_cell.angle_gamma   90.00
#
_symmetry.space_group_name_H-M   'P 1'
#
loop_
_entity.id
_entity.type
_entity.pdbx_description
1 polymer ?
#
loop_
_entity_poly.entity_id
_entity_poly.type
_entity_poly.pdbx_seq_one_letter_code
_entity_poly.pdbx_strand_id
1 'polypeptide(L)'
;MSRFAKSALCLLAAGLPALAQFPPKPEGVTILESKFGDGAKITYKEPGLCETTPGVKSYAGYVHLPPGTLEGLDDNQDYPINTFFWFFESRKDPENAPLSIWINGGPGSSSMMGLLVENGPCIINPDSNSTILNQYSWNNEVNMLFLDQPAQVGLSYDTLANFTKNLVTGELTKLEPDDPIPEQNSTFLVGTYPSNEPENTALGSRNAAIALWHFSQVWFQEFPGYHPGDSRISLATESYGGRYGPAFFAYFEEQNQKIENGTWKDDDGDMKVLNLDTLMIINGCLDRQVQWPSYPEFAFKNTYGIETVNETIYDYMVDSLVKPGGCRDMVEDCRALSAVWDPENTGINDTVNEVCSTAENYCSSEVRGPYLKHSGRNYYDISQVEPAAFPTPFYKGWLNQEHVQAALGVPLNWTQSNRAVSKAFRSIGDYPRPGWIEDLAFLLENNIKVSLIYGDRDFACNWMGGEAVSLAIDYPDSDKFKAAGYADIRVNNTFNVGQVRQYGNLSYARIHQAGHEVPSYQPEGSLMIFNRVLFNKDIATGEIDTAMPLPDADGNYYSSSGPSDTFAFKQDPPPQYPKFCYALDPGVCTEDQIEDILTGKAVLKQWILVDDNSKELFPEVVGDGSPTSPPSPSDTAGASSLFVSGIGQQVGLLVILTVAVSAMLF
;
A
#
# COMPACT_ATOMS: atom_id res chain seq x y z
N MET A 1 60.21 -37.45 -23.36
CA MET A 1 59.76 -36.07 -23.04
C MET A 1 58.23 -36.07 -23.07
N SER A 2 57.60 -36.23 -21.91
CA SER A 2 56.15 -36.33 -21.75
C SER A 2 55.49 -34.96 -21.83
N ARG A 3 54.40 -34.86 -22.61
CA ARG A 3 53.52 -33.70 -22.63
C ARG A 3 52.32 -33.96 -21.72
N PHE A 4 51.99 -32.92 -20.96
CA PHE A 4 50.94 -32.80 -19.97
C PHE A 4 49.55 -33.09 -20.55
N ALA A 5 48.78 -33.95 -19.87
CA ALA A 5 47.33 -33.96 -19.95
C ALA A 5 46.80 -33.23 -18.71
N LYS A 6 46.15 -32.08 -18.91
CA LYS A 6 45.36 -31.41 -17.86
C LYS A 6 43.92 -31.92 -17.99
N SER A 7 43.43 -32.55 -16.94
CA SER A 7 42.03 -32.94 -16.78
C SER A 7 41.15 -31.69 -16.72
N ALA A 8 40.17 -31.61 -17.63
CA ALA A 8 39.06 -30.68 -17.50
C ALA A 8 38.06 -31.28 -16.51
N LEU A 9 37.89 -30.61 -15.36
CA LEU A 9 36.84 -30.92 -14.40
C LEU A 9 35.60 -30.11 -14.83
N CYS A 10 34.61 -30.77 -15.44
CA CYS A 10 33.29 -30.18 -15.62
C CYS A 10 32.65 -30.00 -14.25
N LEU A 11 32.50 -28.76 -13.80
CA LEU A 11 31.60 -28.38 -12.73
C LEU A 11 30.18 -28.51 -13.26
N LEU A 12 29.51 -29.61 -12.89
CA LEU A 12 28.06 -29.72 -12.95
C LEU A 12 27.48 -28.70 -11.97
N ALA A 13 26.94 -27.60 -12.51
CA ALA A 13 25.99 -26.79 -11.77
C ALA A 13 24.79 -27.69 -11.46
N ALA A 14 24.62 -28.05 -10.19
CA ALA A 14 23.43 -28.75 -9.74
C ALA A 14 22.25 -27.77 -9.82
N GLY A 15 21.56 -27.76 -10.96
CA GLY A 15 20.21 -27.22 -11.03
C GLY A 15 19.35 -28.04 -10.07
N LEU A 16 18.83 -27.41 -9.03
CA LEU A 16 17.74 -28.00 -8.26
C LEU A 16 16.60 -28.28 -9.25
N PRO A 17 16.09 -29.52 -9.33
CA PRO A 17 14.92 -29.78 -10.15
C PRO A 17 13.79 -28.89 -9.64
N ALA A 18 13.22 -28.06 -10.52
CA ALA A 18 12.07 -27.23 -10.21
C ALA A 18 10.88 -28.17 -9.94
N LEU A 19 10.68 -28.51 -8.67
CA LEU A 19 9.42 -29.09 -8.20
C LEU A 19 8.31 -28.09 -8.57
N ALA A 20 7.16 -28.60 -9.02
CA ALA A 20 5.99 -27.77 -9.27
C ALA A 20 5.69 -26.93 -8.02
N GLN A 21 5.60 -25.60 -8.15
CA GLN A 21 5.49 -24.67 -7.02
C GLN A 21 4.03 -24.51 -6.58
N PHE A 22 3.32 -25.64 -6.45
CA PHE A 22 1.98 -25.65 -5.86
C PHE A 22 2.10 -25.44 -4.35
N PRO A 23 1.24 -24.60 -3.75
CA PRO A 23 1.25 -24.37 -2.33
C PRO A 23 0.96 -25.67 -1.58
N PRO A 24 1.56 -25.85 -0.39
CA PRO A 24 1.23 -26.99 0.45
C PRO A 24 -0.23 -26.91 0.88
N LYS A 25 -0.86 -28.08 1.08
CA LYS A 25 -2.20 -28.14 1.64
C LYS A 25 -2.19 -27.47 3.02
N PRO A 26 -3.15 -26.56 3.33
CA PRO A 26 -3.25 -25.99 4.66
C PRO A 26 -3.42 -27.06 5.75
N GLU A 27 -2.54 -27.03 6.75
CA GLU A 27 -2.54 -27.91 7.91
C GLU A 27 -2.46 -27.12 9.22
N GLY A 28 -3.07 -27.66 10.27
CA GLY A 28 -3.06 -27.05 11.60
C GLY A 28 -3.84 -25.74 11.70
N VAL A 29 -4.82 -25.53 10.83
CA VAL A 29 -5.72 -24.36 10.88
C VAL A 29 -6.81 -24.58 11.93
N THR A 30 -7.08 -23.54 12.71
CA THR A 30 -8.24 -23.46 13.59
C THR A 30 -9.44 -23.03 12.76
N ILE A 31 -10.61 -23.64 13.00
CA ILE A 31 -11.87 -23.28 12.34
C ILE A 31 -12.83 -22.76 13.40
N LEU A 32 -13.40 -21.59 13.15
CA LEU A 32 -14.42 -20.97 13.96
C LEU A 32 -15.65 -20.69 13.09
N GLU A 33 -16.72 -21.44 13.32
CA GLU A 33 -18.00 -21.16 12.67
C GLU A 33 -18.59 -19.87 13.24
N SER A 34 -18.99 -18.95 12.35
CA SER A 34 -19.57 -17.68 12.75
C SER A 34 -20.99 -17.87 13.24
N LYS A 35 -21.41 -17.12 14.27
CA LYS A 35 -22.84 -17.03 14.64
C LYS A 35 -23.57 -15.97 13.81
N PHE A 36 -22.84 -15.22 13.00
CA PHE A 36 -23.29 -14.14 12.14
C PHE A 36 -23.04 -14.49 10.66
N GLY A 37 -24.02 -14.24 9.78
CA GLY A 37 -23.99 -14.60 8.36
C GLY A 37 -24.11 -16.12 8.17
N ASP A 38 -25.21 -16.58 7.53
CA ASP A 38 -25.49 -18.02 7.39
C ASP A 38 -24.35 -18.72 6.63
N GLY A 39 -23.63 -19.62 7.31
CA GLY A 39 -22.51 -20.37 6.74
C GLY A 39 -21.16 -19.64 6.69
N ALA A 40 -21.06 -18.41 7.22
CA ALA A 40 -19.79 -17.71 7.35
C ALA A 40 -18.89 -18.34 8.43
N LYS A 41 -17.56 -18.25 8.25
CA LYS A 41 -16.58 -18.79 9.21
C LYS A 41 -15.23 -18.12 9.12
N ILE A 42 -14.42 -18.30 10.16
CA ILE A 42 -13.01 -17.88 10.21
C ILE A 42 -12.13 -19.12 10.23
N THR A 43 -11.09 -19.15 9.39
CA THR A 43 -9.97 -20.08 9.55
C THR A 43 -8.70 -19.32 9.84
N TYR A 44 -7.90 -19.77 10.81
CA TYR A 44 -6.67 -19.05 11.16
C TYR A 44 -5.65 -19.93 11.90
N LYS A 45 -4.40 -19.48 11.95
CA LYS A 45 -3.33 -20.03 12.78
C LYS A 45 -2.30 -18.94 13.11
N GLU A 46 -1.48 -19.20 14.12
CA GLU A 46 -0.31 -18.37 14.42
C GLU A 46 0.86 -18.81 13.52
N PRO A 47 1.34 -17.94 12.60
CA PRO A 47 2.32 -18.35 11.60
C PRO A 47 3.75 -18.44 12.16
N GLY A 48 4.06 -17.72 13.24
CA GLY A 48 5.43 -17.62 13.78
C GLY A 48 6.41 -16.97 12.80
N LEU A 49 5.90 -16.12 11.91
CA LEU A 49 6.67 -15.38 10.89
C LEU A 49 6.61 -13.88 11.15
N CYS A 50 7.64 -13.16 10.70
CA CYS A 50 7.73 -11.70 10.70
C CYS A 50 7.83 -11.08 12.11
N GLU A 51 6.80 -11.20 12.94
CA GLU A 51 6.82 -10.76 14.33
C GLU A 51 7.46 -11.82 15.23
N THR A 52 8.56 -11.44 15.89
CA THR A 52 9.38 -12.33 16.74
C THR A 52 9.60 -11.77 18.14
N THR A 53 8.95 -10.64 18.45
CA THR A 53 9.00 -10.03 19.78
C THR A 53 8.36 -10.97 20.81
N PRO A 54 9.07 -11.33 21.89
CA PRO A 54 8.54 -12.26 22.90
C PRO A 54 7.21 -11.79 23.49
N GLY A 55 6.19 -12.64 23.41
CA GLY A 55 4.86 -12.38 23.99
C GLY A 55 3.89 -11.63 23.08
N VAL A 56 4.32 -11.19 21.90
CA VAL A 56 3.47 -10.55 20.89
C VAL A 56 2.99 -11.60 19.91
N LYS A 57 1.67 -11.75 19.76
CA LYS A 57 1.10 -12.76 18.86
C LYS A 57 0.78 -12.17 17.49
N SER A 58 0.75 -13.07 16.51
CA SER A 58 0.22 -12.77 15.19
C SER A 58 -0.65 -13.91 14.70
N TYR A 59 -1.62 -13.61 13.84
CA TYR A 59 -2.52 -14.61 13.29
C TYR A 59 -2.77 -14.32 11.82
N ALA A 60 -2.67 -15.35 10.99
CA ALA A 60 -2.98 -15.28 9.58
C ALA A 60 -4.10 -16.27 9.25
N GLY A 61 -4.95 -15.92 8.30
CA GLY A 61 -6.12 -16.74 8.00
C GLY A 61 -7.08 -16.09 7.02
N TYR A 62 -8.30 -16.61 7.02
CA TYR A 62 -9.39 -16.20 6.14
C TYR A 62 -10.66 -15.96 6.93
N VAL A 63 -11.41 -14.94 6.54
CA VAL A 63 -12.86 -14.95 6.72
C VAL A 63 -13.47 -15.48 5.43
N HIS A 64 -14.35 -16.46 5.56
CA HIS A 64 -15.06 -17.10 4.47
C HIS A 64 -16.51 -16.65 4.50
N LEU A 65 -16.94 -15.97 3.44
CA LEU A 65 -18.34 -15.64 3.19
C LEU A 65 -18.87 -16.55 2.07
N PRO A 66 -20.00 -17.25 2.27
CA PRO A 66 -20.55 -18.13 1.25
C PRO A 66 -21.12 -17.36 0.04
N PRO A 67 -21.37 -18.05 -1.09
CA PRO A 67 -22.19 -17.49 -2.18
C PRO A 67 -23.55 -17.01 -1.66
N GLY A 68 -24.05 -15.89 -2.20
CA GLY A 68 -25.30 -15.26 -1.79
C GLY A 68 -25.22 -14.38 -0.53
N THR A 69 -24.05 -14.24 0.11
CA THR A 69 -23.90 -13.33 1.27
C THR A 69 -24.24 -11.88 0.90
N LEU A 70 -24.05 -11.49 -0.36
CA LEU A 70 -24.34 -10.14 -0.85
C LEU A 70 -25.70 -10.04 -1.58
N GLU A 71 -26.59 -11.03 -1.46
CA GLU A 71 -27.88 -11.08 -2.16
C GLU A 71 -28.76 -9.84 -1.84
N GLY A 72 -29.35 -9.21 -2.87
CA GLY A 72 -30.12 -7.96 -2.74
C GLY A 72 -29.29 -6.68 -2.85
N LEU A 73 -27.95 -6.79 -2.89
CA LEU A 73 -27.01 -5.69 -3.14
C LEU A 73 -26.10 -5.99 -4.36
N ASP A 74 -25.70 -7.25 -4.51
CA ASP A 74 -25.09 -7.85 -5.69
C ASP A 74 -25.87 -9.13 -6.03
N ASP A 75 -26.92 -8.99 -6.85
CA ASP A 75 -27.83 -10.09 -7.22
C ASP A 75 -27.13 -11.26 -7.95
N ASN A 76 -25.82 -11.15 -8.23
CA ASN A 76 -25.02 -12.14 -8.96
C ASN A 76 -23.82 -12.69 -8.16
N GLN A 77 -23.74 -12.52 -6.83
CA GLN A 77 -22.63 -13.08 -6.03
C GLN A 77 -22.75 -14.62 -5.84
N ASP A 78 -22.49 -15.38 -6.90
CA ASP A 78 -22.60 -16.85 -6.96
C ASP A 78 -21.29 -17.60 -6.62
N TYR A 79 -20.24 -16.88 -6.22
CA TYR A 79 -18.92 -17.38 -5.86
C TYR A 79 -18.62 -17.11 -4.38
N PRO A 80 -17.86 -17.96 -3.66
CA PRO A 80 -17.50 -17.66 -2.26
C PRO A 80 -16.48 -16.52 -2.19
N ILE A 81 -16.51 -15.73 -1.11
CA ILE A 81 -15.49 -14.68 -0.85
C ILE A 81 -14.60 -15.16 0.30
N ASN A 82 -13.32 -15.41 0.01
CA ASN A 82 -12.34 -15.82 1.01
C ASN A 82 -11.30 -14.69 1.17
N THR A 83 -11.52 -13.82 2.14
CA THR A 83 -10.68 -12.65 2.39
C THR A 83 -9.56 -13.02 3.36
N PHE A 84 -8.32 -12.98 2.89
CA PHE A 84 -7.13 -13.20 3.68
C PHE A 84 -6.86 -12.00 4.60
N PHE A 85 -6.51 -12.31 5.84
CA PHE A 85 -6.06 -11.34 6.82
C PHE A 85 -4.75 -11.78 7.47
N TRP A 86 -3.93 -10.80 7.87
CA TRP A 86 -2.82 -11.00 8.77
C TRP A 86 -2.85 -9.95 9.89
N PHE A 87 -3.15 -10.42 11.09
CA PHE A 87 -3.28 -9.62 12.30
C PHE A 87 -2.01 -9.69 13.16
N PHE A 88 -1.61 -8.56 13.71
CA PHE A 88 -0.50 -8.43 14.66
C PHE A 88 -0.94 -7.65 15.88
N GLU A 89 -0.69 -8.22 17.05
CA GLU A 89 -0.85 -7.53 18.32
C GLU A 89 0.11 -6.32 18.42
N SER A 90 -0.33 -5.29 19.15
CA SER A 90 0.55 -4.21 19.60
C SER A 90 1.70 -4.78 20.43
N ARG A 91 2.93 -4.34 20.19
CA ARG A 91 4.12 -4.77 20.94
C ARG A 91 4.13 -4.29 22.39
N LYS A 92 3.32 -3.29 22.71
CA LYS A 92 3.37 -2.60 24.01
C LYS A 92 2.21 -2.96 24.92
N ASP A 93 0.98 -2.81 24.43
CA ASP A 93 -0.23 -3.04 25.23
C ASP A 93 -1.38 -3.52 24.32
N PRO A 94 -1.32 -4.77 23.82
CA PRO A 94 -2.29 -5.26 22.85
C PRO A 94 -3.72 -5.33 23.40
N GLU A 95 -3.88 -5.50 24.72
CA GLU A 95 -5.18 -5.53 25.36
C GLU A 95 -5.85 -4.15 25.39
N ASN A 96 -5.12 -3.04 25.39
CA ASN A 96 -5.71 -1.69 25.45
C ASN A 96 -5.38 -0.82 24.23
N ALA A 97 -4.63 -1.33 23.27
CA ALA A 97 -4.32 -0.62 22.03
C ALA A 97 -5.55 -0.59 21.10
N PRO A 98 -5.79 0.54 20.41
CA PRO A 98 -6.78 0.58 19.34
C PRO A 98 -6.33 -0.33 18.17
N LEU A 99 -7.24 -0.56 17.22
CA LEU A 99 -6.92 -1.29 15.99
C LEU A 99 -6.90 -0.37 14.78
N SER A 100 -5.92 -0.60 13.90
CA SER A 100 -5.94 -0.02 12.56
C SER A 100 -5.93 -1.13 11.51
N ILE A 101 -6.87 -1.02 10.58
CA ILE A 101 -6.87 -1.80 9.34
C ILE A 101 -5.90 -1.13 8.36
N TRP A 102 -5.12 -1.92 7.62
CA TRP A 102 -4.29 -1.45 6.52
C TRP A 102 -4.72 -2.10 5.19
N ILE A 103 -4.90 -1.26 4.16
CA ILE A 103 -5.28 -1.68 2.81
C ILE A 103 -4.47 -0.92 1.74
N ASN A 104 -3.69 -1.63 0.93
CA ASN A 104 -3.06 -1.05 -0.26
C ASN A 104 -4.07 -0.86 -1.42
N GLY A 105 -3.66 -0.14 -2.47
CA GLY A 105 -4.53 0.25 -3.57
C GLY A 105 -4.55 -0.67 -4.80
N GLY A 106 -4.11 -0.13 -5.95
CA GLY A 106 -4.18 -0.80 -7.26
C GLY A 106 -5.10 -0.10 -8.27
N PRO A 107 -6.40 -0.44 -8.37
CA PRO A 107 -7.15 -1.40 -7.54
C PRO A 107 -6.74 -2.84 -7.80
N GLY A 108 -6.93 -3.69 -6.79
CA GLY A 108 -6.61 -5.12 -6.87
C GLY A 108 -5.17 -5.48 -6.51
N SER A 109 -4.51 -4.69 -5.65
CA SER A 109 -3.15 -4.97 -5.17
C SER A 109 -3.13 -5.44 -3.71
N SER A 110 -2.23 -6.36 -3.41
CA SER A 110 -2.10 -6.99 -2.09
C SER A 110 -1.56 -6.03 -1.05
N SER A 111 -2.10 -6.14 0.16
CA SER A 111 -1.66 -5.40 1.35
C SER A 111 -0.41 -5.98 2.01
N MET A 112 0.07 -7.13 1.50
CA MET A 112 1.33 -7.71 1.95
C MET A 112 2.54 -6.85 1.55
N MET A 113 2.39 -5.99 0.55
CA MET A 113 3.37 -4.96 0.22
C MET A 113 3.54 -3.98 1.39
N GLY A 114 2.45 -3.38 1.87
CA GLY A 114 2.51 -2.48 3.01
C GLY A 114 2.97 -3.15 4.30
N LEU A 115 2.57 -4.40 4.51
CA LEU A 115 3.05 -5.20 5.64
C LEU A 115 4.58 -5.37 5.59
N LEU A 116 5.14 -5.80 4.46
CA LEU A 116 6.52 -6.28 4.40
C LEU A 116 7.55 -5.24 3.94
N VAL A 117 7.08 -4.09 3.46
CA VAL A 117 7.93 -3.06 2.85
C VAL A 117 7.68 -1.66 3.42
N GLU A 118 6.53 -1.43 4.03
CA GLU A 118 6.14 -0.09 4.51
C GLU A 118 6.10 -0.03 6.04
N ASN A 119 5.08 -0.61 6.67
CA ASN A 119 4.72 -0.31 8.06
C ASN A 119 4.49 -1.53 8.96
N GLY A 120 4.58 -2.76 8.43
CA GLY A 120 4.44 -3.97 9.22
C GLY A 120 5.69 -4.36 10.02
N PRO A 121 5.63 -5.49 10.75
CA PRO A 121 6.54 -5.79 11.87
C PRO A 121 7.94 -6.22 11.46
N CYS A 122 8.16 -6.57 10.19
CA CYS A 122 9.45 -7.01 9.68
C CYS A 122 9.73 -6.49 8.27
N ILE A 123 11.00 -6.56 7.89
CA ILE A 123 11.50 -6.29 6.55
C ILE A 123 12.13 -7.59 6.01
N ILE A 124 11.90 -7.86 4.72
CA ILE A 124 12.43 -9.05 4.04
C ILE A 124 13.86 -8.78 3.55
N ASN A 125 14.77 -9.69 3.85
CA ASN A 125 16.17 -9.59 3.43
C ASN A 125 16.35 -9.94 1.94
N PRO A 126 17.49 -9.54 1.33
CA PRO A 126 17.79 -9.81 -0.09
C PRO A 126 17.85 -11.29 -0.49
N ASP A 127 17.96 -12.21 0.49
CA ASP A 127 17.89 -13.64 0.23
C ASP A 127 16.47 -14.16 -0.04
N SER A 128 15.45 -13.30 0.10
CA SER A 128 14.02 -13.66 0.01
C SER A 128 13.64 -14.86 0.87
N ASN A 129 14.31 -15.01 2.01
CA ASN A 129 14.15 -16.16 2.89
C ASN A 129 14.14 -15.76 4.37
N SER A 130 14.98 -14.81 4.77
CA SER A 130 15.07 -14.32 6.14
C SER A 130 14.43 -12.94 6.30
N THR A 131 14.10 -12.59 7.55
CA THR A 131 13.46 -11.34 7.92
C THR A 131 14.20 -10.67 9.08
N ILE A 132 14.12 -9.34 9.17
CA ILE A 132 14.55 -8.56 10.34
C ILE A 132 13.37 -7.79 10.92
N LEU A 133 13.34 -7.58 12.23
CA LEU A 133 12.29 -6.76 12.85
C LEU A 133 12.38 -5.30 12.35
N ASN A 134 11.22 -4.75 11.99
CA ASN A 134 11.07 -3.34 11.66
C ASN A 134 10.90 -2.54 12.96
N GLN A 135 11.92 -1.75 13.31
CA GLN A 135 11.86 -0.89 14.49
C GLN A 135 10.83 0.24 14.37
N TYR A 136 10.42 0.59 13.15
CA TYR A 136 9.43 1.63 12.85
C TYR A 136 8.05 1.05 12.51
N SER A 137 7.78 -0.20 12.88
CA SER A 137 6.47 -0.78 12.63
C SER A 137 5.36 -0.06 13.38
N TRP A 138 4.22 0.10 12.73
CA TRP A 138 3.02 0.65 13.32
C TRP A 138 2.44 -0.25 14.43
N ASN A 139 2.75 -1.55 14.42
CA ASN A 139 2.37 -2.43 15.52
C ASN A 139 3.17 -2.20 16.81
N ASN A 140 4.08 -1.22 16.86
CA ASN A 140 4.70 -0.79 18.11
C ASN A 140 3.68 -0.30 19.14
N GLU A 141 2.61 0.37 18.71
CA GLU A 141 1.61 0.99 19.59
C GLU A 141 0.18 0.54 19.29
N VAL A 142 -0.09 -0.01 18.10
CA VAL A 142 -1.45 -0.29 17.59
C VAL A 142 -1.60 -1.76 17.21
N ASN A 143 -2.80 -2.33 17.42
CA ASN A 143 -3.12 -3.65 16.86
C ASN A 143 -3.35 -3.50 15.34
N MET A 144 -2.54 -4.16 14.51
CA MET A 144 -2.55 -3.96 13.06
C MET A 144 -3.24 -5.12 12.33
N LEU A 145 -4.23 -4.82 11.49
CA LEU A 145 -4.94 -5.80 10.65
C LEU A 145 -4.71 -5.51 9.16
N PHE A 146 -3.89 -6.33 8.51
CA PHE A 146 -3.61 -6.22 7.08
C PHE A 146 -4.57 -7.09 6.28
N LEU A 147 -5.23 -6.54 5.26
CA LEU A 147 -6.24 -7.26 4.48
C LEU A 147 -5.92 -7.28 3.00
N ASP A 148 -5.91 -8.46 2.40
CA ASP A 148 -5.94 -8.57 0.94
C ASP A 148 -7.40 -8.49 0.48
N GLN A 149 -7.76 -7.42 -0.20
CA GLN A 149 -9.13 -7.21 -0.68
C GLN A 149 -9.13 -6.49 -2.03
N PRO A 150 -10.15 -6.68 -2.88
CA PRO A 150 -11.28 -7.62 -2.75
C PRO A 150 -10.89 -9.10 -3.02
N ALA A 151 -11.88 -9.98 -3.19
CA ALA A 151 -11.64 -11.36 -3.62
C ALA A 151 -10.69 -11.43 -4.83
N GLN A 152 -9.85 -12.46 -4.88
CA GLN A 152 -8.79 -12.69 -5.88
C GLN A 152 -7.50 -11.83 -5.75
N VAL A 153 -7.44 -10.87 -4.81
CA VAL A 153 -6.24 -10.08 -4.56
C VAL A 153 -5.28 -10.82 -3.65
N GLY A 154 -3.98 -10.85 -3.98
CA GLY A 154 -2.95 -11.38 -3.08
C GLY A 154 -3.18 -12.85 -2.71
N LEU A 155 -3.49 -13.10 -1.45
CA LEU A 155 -3.86 -14.41 -0.90
C LEU A 155 -5.37 -14.61 -0.77
N SER A 156 -6.18 -13.60 -1.04
CA SER A 156 -7.65 -13.71 -1.11
C SER A 156 -8.09 -14.35 -2.42
N TYR A 157 -9.17 -15.12 -2.39
CA TYR A 157 -9.63 -15.86 -3.55
C TYR A 157 -11.14 -16.10 -3.55
N ASP A 158 -11.67 -16.33 -4.74
CA ASP A 158 -13.01 -16.87 -4.96
C ASP A 158 -12.94 -18.41 -4.98
N THR A 159 -12.47 -18.96 -6.10
CA THR A 159 -12.23 -20.37 -6.33
C THR A 159 -10.79 -20.57 -6.80
N LEU A 160 -10.25 -21.76 -6.58
CA LEU A 160 -8.86 -22.04 -6.90
C LEU A 160 -8.75 -22.80 -8.22
N ALA A 161 -7.80 -22.37 -9.06
CA ALA A 161 -7.42 -23.08 -10.25
C ALA A 161 -5.90 -23.06 -10.44
N ASN A 162 -5.40 -24.02 -11.21
CA ASN A 162 -3.98 -24.11 -11.53
C ASN A 162 -3.68 -23.31 -12.80
N PHE A 163 -2.56 -22.58 -12.81
CA PHE A 163 -2.13 -21.78 -13.96
C PHE A 163 -0.63 -21.92 -14.20
N THR A 164 -0.22 -21.66 -15.43
CA THR A 164 1.12 -21.18 -15.72
C THR A 164 1.17 -19.66 -15.64
N LYS A 165 2.28 -19.12 -15.16
CA LYS A 165 2.53 -17.68 -15.04
C LYS A 165 3.82 -17.31 -15.76
N ASN A 166 3.72 -16.40 -16.73
CA ASN A 166 4.88 -15.76 -17.33
C ASN A 166 5.19 -14.45 -16.59
N LEU A 167 6.36 -14.36 -15.97
CA LEU A 167 6.75 -13.21 -15.14
C LEU A 167 7.06 -11.95 -15.97
N VAL A 168 7.49 -12.11 -17.23
CA VAL A 168 7.83 -10.98 -18.11
C VAL A 168 6.58 -10.37 -18.73
N THR A 169 5.66 -11.20 -19.24
CA THR A 169 4.39 -10.71 -19.83
C THR A 169 3.30 -10.48 -18.78
N GLY A 170 3.45 -11.07 -17.59
CA GLY A 170 2.42 -11.16 -16.57
C GLY A 170 1.21 -12.00 -16.98
N GLU A 171 1.34 -12.82 -18.03
CA GLU A 171 0.27 -13.68 -18.52
C GLU A 171 0.03 -14.86 -17.57
N LEU A 172 -1.25 -15.11 -17.28
CA LEU A 172 -1.73 -16.28 -16.56
C LEU A 172 -2.54 -17.13 -17.54
N THR A 173 -2.16 -18.40 -17.69
CA THR A 173 -2.86 -19.36 -18.56
C THR A 173 -3.33 -20.52 -17.71
N LYS A 174 -4.65 -20.77 -17.73
CA LYS A 174 -5.28 -21.83 -16.93
C LYS A 174 -4.81 -23.21 -17.41
N LEU A 175 -4.54 -24.08 -16.45
CA LEU A 175 -4.26 -25.51 -16.68
C LEU A 175 -5.53 -26.30 -16.40
N GLU A 176 -5.96 -27.08 -17.38
CA GLU A 176 -7.08 -28.00 -17.22
C GLU A 176 -6.62 -29.23 -16.40
N PRO A 177 -7.55 -29.94 -15.71
CA PRO A 177 -7.19 -31.04 -14.80
C PRO A 177 -6.34 -32.16 -15.41
N ASP A 178 -6.50 -32.40 -16.72
CA ASP A 178 -5.77 -33.44 -17.46
C ASP A 178 -4.50 -32.92 -18.19
N ASP A 179 -4.21 -31.63 -18.09
CA ASP A 179 -3.03 -31.05 -18.73
C ASP A 179 -1.74 -31.54 -18.04
N PRO A 180 -0.69 -31.88 -18.82
CA PRO A 180 0.62 -32.14 -18.23
C PRO A 180 1.17 -30.87 -17.60
N ILE A 181 1.75 -30.97 -16.40
CA ILE A 181 2.43 -29.85 -15.75
C ILE A 181 3.59 -29.39 -16.64
N PRO A 182 3.58 -28.14 -17.13
CA PRO A 182 4.64 -27.64 -18.00
C PRO A 182 6.00 -27.53 -17.31
N GLU A 183 7.08 -27.61 -18.08
CA GLU A 183 8.42 -27.35 -17.57
C GLU A 183 8.57 -25.87 -17.16
N GLN A 184 9.08 -25.65 -15.95
CA GLN A 184 9.29 -24.31 -15.39
C GLN A 184 10.71 -23.80 -15.64
N ASN A 185 10.88 -22.48 -15.61
CA ASN A 185 12.17 -21.81 -15.62
C ASN A 185 12.11 -20.51 -14.80
N SER A 186 13.20 -19.72 -14.79
CA SER A 186 13.33 -18.49 -14.00
C SER A 186 12.24 -17.42 -14.26
N THR A 187 11.51 -17.51 -15.38
CA THR A 187 10.48 -16.55 -15.80
C THR A 187 9.14 -17.18 -16.12
N PHE A 188 9.04 -18.51 -16.04
CA PHE A 188 7.83 -19.27 -16.35
C PHE A 188 7.55 -20.24 -15.21
N LEU A 189 6.51 -19.94 -14.44
CA LEU A 189 6.14 -20.65 -13.22
C LEU A 189 4.82 -21.40 -13.40
N VAL A 190 4.58 -22.37 -12.52
CA VAL A 190 3.30 -23.05 -12.35
C VAL A 190 2.86 -22.89 -10.90
N GLY A 191 1.57 -22.63 -10.68
CA GLY A 191 1.03 -22.44 -9.34
C GLY A 191 -0.49 -22.54 -9.28
N THR A 192 -1.02 -22.43 -8.07
CA THR A 192 -2.46 -22.33 -7.79
C THR A 192 -2.80 -20.87 -7.51
N TYR A 193 -3.83 -20.35 -8.17
CA TYR A 193 -4.25 -18.95 -8.10
C TYR A 193 -5.79 -18.89 -8.00
N PRO A 194 -6.38 -17.70 -7.73
CA PRO A 194 -7.81 -17.49 -7.86
C PRO A 194 -8.29 -17.73 -9.30
N SER A 195 -9.61 -17.73 -9.53
CA SER A 195 -10.18 -18.04 -10.86
C SER A 195 -9.72 -17.10 -11.97
N ASN A 196 -9.34 -15.86 -11.60
CA ASN A 196 -8.99 -14.78 -12.51
C ASN A 196 -10.17 -14.38 -13.43
N GLU A 197 -11.40 -14.57 -12.95
CA GLU A 197 -12.64 -14.15 -13.62
C GLU A 197 -13.09 -12.77 -13.11
N PRO A 198 -13.19 -11.73 -13.96
CA PRO A 198 -13.59 -10.38 -13.55
C PRO A 198 -14.99 -10.29 -12.91
N GLU A 199 -15.85 -11.26 -13.19
CA GLU A 199 -17.20 -11.37 -12.64
C GLU A 199 -17.20 -11.91 -11.20
N ASN A 200 -16.12 -12.58 -10.77
CA ASN A 200 -16.01 -13.18 -9.44
C ASN A 200 -15.25 -12.30 -8.44
N THR A 201 -15.47 -10.99 -8.49
CA THR A 201 -14.88 -9.99 -7.59
C THR A 201 -15.79 -8.77 -7.47
N ALA A 202 -15.52 -7.91 -6.48
CA ALA A 202 -16.21 -6.64 -6.33
C ALA A 202 -16.11 -5.77 -7.60
N LEU A 203 -17.24 -5.22 -8.02
CA LEU A 203 -17.37 -4.31 -9.15
C LEU A 203 -17.28 -2.84 -8.68
N GLY A 204 -16.10 -2.38 -8.26
CA GLY A 204 -15.91 -1.00 -7.78
C GLY A 204 -15.85 -0.85 -6.26
N SER A 205 -15.62 0.39 -5.81
CA SER A 205 -15.30 0.67 -4.41
C SER A 205 -16.49 0.49 -3.47
N ARG A 206 -17.71 0.86 -3.89
CA ARG A 206 -18.93 0.63 -3.09
C ARG A 206 -19.18 -0.86 -2.86
N ASN A 207 -19.09 -1.67 -3.91
CA ASN A 207 -19.28 -3.12 -3.80
C ASN A 207 -18.22 -3.78 -2.88
N ALA A 208 -16.97 -3.33 -2.95
CA ALA A 208 -15.92 -3.79 -2.05
C ALA A 208 -16.17 -3.36 -0.59
N ALA A 209 -16.76 -2.18 -0.35
CA ALA A 209 -17.15 -1.70 0.98
C ALA A 209 -18.17 -2.64 1.63
N ILE A 210 -19.17 -3.09 0.86
CA ILE A 210 -20.21 -4.00 1.32
C ILE A 210 -19.59 -5.35 1.70
N ALA A 211 -18.78 -5.94 0.82
CA ALA A 211 -18.10 -7.21 1.14
C ALA A 211 -17.22 -7.09 2.39
N LEU A 212 -16.52 -5.96 2.55
CA LEU A 212 -15.69 -5.73 3.73
C LEU A 212 -16.50 -5.48 5.00
N TRP A 213 -17.72 -4.95 4.89
CA TRP A 213 -18.63 -4.83 6.04
C TRP A 213 -19.00 -6.20 6.59
N HIS A 214 -19.43 -7.14 5.74
CA HIS A 214 -19.74 -8.52 6.19
C HIS A 214 -18.49 -9.23 6.74
N PHE A 215 -17.32 -9.04 6.10
CA PHE A 215 -16.04 -9.48 6.67
C PHE A 215 -15.85 -8.94 8.09
N SER A 216 -16.06 -7.64 8.28
CA SER A 216 -15.81 -6.94 9.55
C SER A 216 -16.78 -7.40 10.62
N GLN A 217 -18.06 -7.58 10.28
CA GLN A 217 -19.06 -8.10 11.21
C GLN A 217 -18.72 -9.52 11.67
N VAL A 218 -18.21 -10.40 10.80
CA VAL A 218 -17.73 -11.73 11.19
C VAL A 218 -16.46 -11.62 12.06
N TRP A 219 -15.46 -10.89 11.58
CA TRP A 219 -14.14 -10.85 12.21
C TRP A 219 -14.18 -10.21 13.60
N PHE A 220 -14.77 -9.01 13.73
CA PHE A 220 -14.80 -8.28 15.00
C PHE A 220 -15.69 -8.92 16.07
N GLN A 221 -16.66 -9.75 15.68
CA GLN A 221 -17.53 -10.43 16.64
C GLN A 221 -16.97 -11.77 17.11
N GLU A 222 -16.29 -12.51 16.22
CA GLU A 222 -15.94 -13.90 16.47
C GLU A 222 -14.43 -14.12 16.68
N PHE A 223 -13.55 -13.32 16.08
CA PHE A 223 -12.11 -13.57 16.16
C PHE A 223 -11.57 -13.42 17.61
N PRO A 224 -11.06 -14.50 18.22
CA PRO A 224 -10.73 -14.49 19.66
C PRO A 224 -9.45 -13.75 20.01
N GLY A 225 -8.62 -13.43 19.00
CA GLY A 225 -7.41 -12.63 19.20
C GLY A 225 -7.69 -11.14 19.36
N TYR A 226 -8.94 -10.68 19.17
CA TYR A 226 -9.32 -9.28 19.24
C TYR A 226 -10.37 -9.02 20.34
N HIS A 227 -9.90 -8.55 21.49
CA HIS A 227 -10.75 -8.15 22.62
C HIS A 227 -10.20 -6.88 23.29
N PRO A 228 -10.09 -5.75 22.58
CA PRO A 228 -9.41 -4.60 23.15
C PRO A 228 -10.29 -3.89 24.19
N GLY A 229 -9.65 -3.33 25.21
CA GLY A 229 -10.23 -2.35 26.13
C GLY A 229 -10.51 -1.01 25.45
N ASP A 230 -9.85 -0.73 24.31
CA ASP A 230 -10.14 0.38 23.41
C ASP A 230 -10.78 -0.16 22.11
N SER A 231 -12.09 0.05 21.93
CA SER A 231 -12.83 -0.48 20.79
C SER A 231 -12.67 0.32 19.50
N ARG A 232 -11.86 1.39 19.49
CA ARG A 232 -11.68 2.26 18.32
C ARG A 232 -11.06 1.51 17.15
N ILE A 233 -11.66 1.70 15.98
CA ILE A 233 -11.24 1.13 14.70
C ILE A 233 -10.85 2.26 13.77
N SER A 234 -9.60 2.22 13.32
CA SER A 234 -9.06 3.12 12.30
C SER A 234 -8.82 2.36 11.00
N LEU A 235 -8.82 3.08 9.89
CA LEU A 235 -8.45 2.56 8.57
C LEU A 235 -7.37 3.44 7.98
N ALA A 236 -6.26 2.82 7.64
CA ALA A 236 -5.18 3.42 6.87
C ALA A 236 -5.15 2.79 5.48
N THR A 237 -5.12 3.62 4.45
CA THR A 237 -5.07 3.16 3.06
C THR A 237 -4.05 3.94 2.23
N GLU A 238 -3.69 3.38 1.07
CA GLU A 238 -2.76 4.04 0.16
C GLU A 238 -3.20 3.95 -1.30
N SER A 239 -2.86 4.97 -2.12
CA SER A 239 -3.00 4.91 -3.58
C SER A 239 -4.47 4.89 -4.02
N TYR A 240 -4.93 3.81 -4.68
CA TYR A 240 -6.37 3.55 -4.87
C TYR A 240 -7.14 3.45 -3.54
N GLY A 241 -6.43 3.25 -2.43
CA GLY A 241 -6.93 3.46 -1.08
C GLY A 241 -7.64 4.80 -0.88
N GLY A 242 -7.35 5.82 -1.69
CA GLY A 242 -8.11 7.07 -1.75
C GLY A 242 -9.55 6.95 -2.26
N ARG A 243 -9.94 5.80 -2.84
CA ARG A 243 -11.33 5.41 -3.14
C ARG A 243 -11.88 4.46 -2.09
N TYR A 244 -11.11 3.42 -1.75
CA TYR A 244 -11.51 2.45 -0.73
C TYR A 244 -11.79 3.10 0.61
N GLY A 245 -10.88 3.96 1.08
CA GLY A 245 -10.96 4.62 2.39
C GLY A 245 -12.29 5.35 2.62
N PRO A 246 -12.61 6.37 1.81
CA PRO A 246 -13.88 7.10 1.93
C PRO A 246 -15.09 6.17 1.79
N ALA A 247 -15.12 5.33 0.74
CA ALA A 247 -16.26 4.45 0.46
C ALA A 247 -16.53 3.46 1.60
N PHE A 248 -15.46 2.88 2.18
CA PHE A 248 -15.56 1.85 3.21
C PHE A 248 -16.04 2.46 4.52
N PHE A 249 -15.38 3.53 4.96
CA PHE A 249 -15.73 4.16 6.24
C PHE A 249 -17.10 4.86 6.18
N ALA A 250 -17.45 5.52 5.08
CA ALA A 250 -18.79 6.10 4.93
C ALA A 250 -19.86 5.00 4.95
N TYR A 251 -19.67 3.91 4.20
CA TYR A 251 -20.60 2.78 4.24
C TYR A 251 -20.72 2.15 5.64
N PHE A 252 -19.61 1.99 6.37
CA PHE A 252 -19.63 1.44 7.72
C PHE A 252 -20.40 2.35 8.67
N GLU A 253 -20.21 3.67 8.58
CA GLU A 253 -20.93 4.64 9.40
C GLU A 253 -22.42 4.71 9.04
N GLU A 254 -22.77 4.64 7.76
CA GLU A 254 -24.17 4.48 7.32
C GLU A 254 -24.81 3.24 7.96
N GLN A 255 -24.07 2.12 8.04
CA GLN A 255 -24.59 0.88 8.64
C GLN A 255 -24.68 1.01 10.17
N ASN A 256 -23.71 1.64 10.83
CA ASN A 256 -23.78 1.98 12.25
C ASN A 256 -25.05 2.76 12.58
N GLN A 257 -25.33 3.82 11.82
CA GLN A 257 -26.51 4.66 12.03
C GLN A 257 -27.81 3.86 11.86
N LYS A 258 -27.88 2.95 10.88
CA LYS A 258 -29.03 2.03 10.71
C LYS A 258 -29.21 1.08 11.89
N ILE A 259 -28.12 0.61 12.49
CA ILE A 259 -28.16 -0.25 13.69
C ILE A 259 -28.67 0.57 14.88
N GLU A 260 -28.10 1.74 15.12
CA GLU A 260 -28.44 2.60 16.26
C GLU A 260 -29.88 3.11 16.22
N ASN A 261 -30.39 3.44 15.03
CA ASN A 261 -31.76 3.91 14.85
C ASN A 261 -32.78 2.77 14.66
N GLY A 262 -32.33 1.51 14.67
CA GLY A 262 -33.17 0.32 14.53
C GLY A 262 -33.83 0.15 13.16
N THR A 263 -33.26 0.73 12.10
CA THR A 263 -33.76 0.60 10.71
C THR A 263 -33.01 -0.45 9.89
N TRP A 264 -31.99 -1.09 10.46
CA TRP A 264 -31.40 -2.30 9.90
C TRP A 264 -32.47 -3.41 9.78
N LYS A 265 -32.57 -4.04 8.61
CA LYS A 265 -33.65 -4.97 8.25
C LYS A 265 -33.20 -6.35 7.79
N ASP A 266 -31.90 -6.61 7.79
CA ASP A 266 -31.35 -7.88 7.33
C ASP A 266 -31.51 -8.99 8.38
N ASP A 267 -31.60 -10.24 7.92
CA ASP A 267 -31.77 -11.43 8.76
C ASP A 267 -30.46 -12.18 9.06
N ASP A 268 -29.33 -11.64 8.60
CA ASP A 268 -27.94 -12.10 8.84
C ASP A 268 -27.50 -12.20 10.32
N GLY A 269 -28.31 -11.69 11.26
CA GLY A 269 -28.08 -11.78 12.70
C GLY A 269 -27.95 -10.42 13.41
N ASP A 270 -27.53 -10.45 14.68
CA ASP A 270 -27.39 -9.27 15.53
C ASP A 270 -26.16 -8.43 15.16
N MET A 271 -26.28 -7.59 14.13
CA MET A 271 -25.24 -6.63 13.71
C MET A 271 -24.74 -5.76 14.86
N LYS A 272 -23.44 -5.45 14.86
CA LYS A 272 -22.79 -4.59 15.87
C LYS A 272 -22.32 -3.27 15.27
N VAL A 273 -22.48 -2.22 16.05
CA VAL A 273 -21.84 -0.92 15.79
C VAL A 273 -20.34 -1.10 15.87
N LEU A 274 -19.64 -0.69 14.81
CA LEU A 274 -18.18 -0.63 14.75
C LEU A 274 -17.75 0.79 15.13
N ASN A 275 -16.95 0.96 16.18
CA ASN A 275 -16.55 2.27 16.69
C ASN A 275 -15.44 2.89 15.81
N LEU A 276 -15.83 3.53 14.71
CA LEU A 276 -14.92 4.16 13.75
C LEU A 276 -14.29 5.41 14.35
N ASP A 277 -12.97 5.58 14.21
CA ASP A 277 -12.23 6.69 14.82
C ASP A 277 -11.44 7.53 13.81
N THR A 278 -10.65 6.90 12.95
CA THR A 278 -9.74 7.61 12.02
C THR A 278 -9.70 6.96 10.65
N LEU A 279 -9.89 7.75 9.60
CA LEU A 279 -9.49 7.44 8.23
C LEU A 279 -8.18 8.17 7.90
N MET A 280 -7.12 7.42 7.64
CA MET A 280 -5.82 7.92 7.19
C MET A 280 -5.57 7.47 5.75
N ILE A 281 -5.25 8.41 4.86
CA ILE A 281 -5.03 8.13 3.43
C ILE A 281 -3.65 8.63 3.04
N ILE A 282 -2.79 7.71 2.64
CA ILE A 282 -1.45 7.98 2.12
C ILE A 282 -1.52 8.05 0.60
N ASN A 283 -0.97 9.11 0.00
CA ASN A 283 -0.83 9.28 -1.44
C ASN A 283 -2.11 8.87 -2.19
N GLY A 284 -3.26 9.34 -1.71
CA GLY A 284 -4.56 8.90 -2.19
C GLY A 284 -4.92 9.48 -3.55
N CYS A 285 -5.32 8.62 -4.48
CA CYS A 285 -6.06 9.04 -5.66
C CYS A 285 -7.54 9.12 -5.26
N LEU A 286 -8.01 10.33 -4.92
CA LEU A 286 -9.20 10.71 -4.14
C LEU A 286 -10.32 11.40 -4.92
N ASP A 287 -10.01 12.17 -5.97
CA ASP A 287 -11.06 12.75 -6.83
C ASP A 287 -10.48 13.16 -8.16
N ARG A 288 -11.06 12.69 -9.27
CA ARG A 288 -10.50 13.00 -10.59
C ARG A 288 -10.77 14.45 -11.01
N GLN A 289 -11.94 15.00 -10.69
CA GLN A 289 -12.26 16.38 -11.04
C GLN A 289 -11.30 17.37 -10.36
N VAL A 290 -10.95 17.11 -9.10
CA VAL A 290 -10.09 17.97 -8.27
C VAL A 290 -8.60 17.72 -8.51
N GLN A 291 -8.16 16.46 -8.64
CA GLN A 291 -6.72 16.16 -8.72
C GLN A 291 -6.15 16.27 -10.13
N TRP A 292 -6.90 15.99 -11.20
CA TRP A 292 -6.35 15.98 -12.56
C TRP A 292 -5.65 17.26 -13.00
N PRO A 293 -6.13 18.46 -12.60
CA PRO A 293 -5.45 19.72 -12.88
C PRO A 293 -4.02 19.81 -12.35
N SER A 294 -3.65 19.01 -11.35
CA SER A 294 -2.29 19.00 -10.80
C SER A 294 -1.27 18.25 -11.64
N TYR A 295 -1.66 17.30 -12.51
CA TYR A 295 -0.67 16.49 -13.24
C TYR A 295 0.19 17.30 -14.21
N PRO A 296 -0.35 18.19 -15.06
CA PRO A 296 0.49 19.03 -15.92
C PRO A 296 1.41 19.94 -15.10
N GLU A 297 0.88 20.60 -14.08
CA GLU A 297 1.65 21.50 -13.20
C GLU A 297 2.76 20.74 -12.48
N PHE A 298 2.49 19.57 -11.89
CA PHE A 298 3.51 18.79 -11.18
C PHE A 298 4.59 18.24 -12.11
N ALA A 299 4.21 17.83 -13.33
CA ALA A 299 5.15 17.34 -14.34
C ALA A 299 6.15 18.44 -14.79
N PHE A 300 5.69 19.68 -14.87
CA PHE A 300 6.48 20.80 -15.40
C PHE A 300 7.10 21.67 -14.31
N LYS A 301 6.41 21.85 -13.19
CA LYS A 301 6.73 22.79 -12.11
C LYS A 301 6.46 22.16 -10.74
N ASN A 302 7.42 21.37 -10.27
CA ASN A 302 7.44 20.82 -8.90
C ASN A 302 8.48 21.50 -8.01
N THR A 303 8.47 21.13 -6.73
CA THR A 303 9.32 21.68 -5.67
C THR A 303 10.75 21.14 -5.66
N TYR A 304 11.07 20.21 -6.57
CA TYR A 304 12.41 19.65 -6.78
C TYR A 304 13.15 20.28 -7.97
N GLY A 305 12.50 21.17 -8.73
CA GLY A 305 13.08 21.79 -9.92
C GLY A 305 13.32 20.78 -11.05
N ILE A 306 12.62 19.65 -11.05
CA ILE A 306 12.74 18.62 -12.08
C ILE A 306 11.67 18.87 -13.14
N GLU A 307 12.06 19.33 -14.32
CA GLU A 307 11.16 19.37 -15.47
C GLU A 307 11.09 17.96 -16.08
N THR A 308 9.97 17.26 -15.86
CA THR A 308 9.79 15.87 -16.32
C THR A 308 9.25 15.80 -17.74
N VAL A 309 8.67 16.91 -18.21
CA VAL A 309 8.21 17.13 -19.58
C VAL A 309 8.63 18.53 -20.02
N ASN A 310 8.77 18.75 -21.34
CA ASN A 310 9.04 20.09 -21.87
C ASN A 310 7.76 20.92 -22.02
N GLU A 311 7.92 22.22 -22.31
CA GLU A 311 6.80 23.17 -22.44
C GLU A 311 5.75 22.72 -23.47
N THR A 312 6.18 22.18 -24.62
CA THR A 312 5.25 21.68 -25.65
C THR A 312 4.37 20.53 -25.15
N ILE A 313 4.94 19.61 -24.38
CA ILE A 313 4.20 18.48 -23.79
C ILE A 313 3.31 18.98 -22.64
N TYR A 314 3.80 19.91 -21.82
CA TYR A 314 2.99 20.56 -20.80
C TYR A 314 1.74 21.23 -21.40
N ASP A 315 1.91 22.03 -22.45
CA ASP A 315 0.80 22.69 -23.16
C ASP A 315 -0.20 21.67 -23.73
N TYR A 316 0.30 20.55 -24.25
CA TYR A 316 -0.55 19.45 -24.71
C TYR A 316 -1.40 18.83 -23.59
N MET A 317 -0.77 18.57 -22.43
CA MET A 317 -1.47 18.01 -21.26
C MET A 317 -2.54 18.99 -20.76
N VAL A 318 -2.23 20.28 -20.71
CA VAL A 318 -3.18 21.34 -20.32
C VAL A 318 -4.34 21.44 -21.31
N ASP A 319 -4.06 21.49 -22.62
CA ASP A 319 -5.09 21.52 -23.67
C ASP A 319 -6.00 20.29 -23.59
N SER A 320 -5.42 19.09 -23.45
CA SER A 320 -6.20 17.85 -23.32
C SER A 320 -7.06 17.80 -22.05
N LEU A 321 -6.67 18.53 -21.01
CA LEU A 321 -7.45 18.67 -19.80
C LEU A 321 -8.67 19.59 -20.00
N VAL A 322 -8.49 20.76 -20.63
CA VAL A 322 -9.47 21.87 -20.58
C VAL A 322 -10.19 22.18 -21.89
N LYS A 323 -9.79 21.61 -23.02
CA LYS A 323 -10.47 21.84 -24.30
C LYS A 323 -11.91 21.31 -24.26
N PRO A 324 -12.82 21.87 -25.08
CA PRO A 324 -14.18 21.33 -25.22
C PRO A 324 -14.16 19.85 -25.61
N GLY A 325 -14.90 19.02 -24.87
CA GLY A 325 -14.88 17.56 -24.99
C GLY A 325 -13.58 16.92 -24.52
N GLY A 326 -12.74 17.64 -23.76
CA GLY A 326 -11.52 17.13 -23.13
C GLY A 326 -11.81 16.41 -21.81
N CYS A 327 -10.74 16.14 -21.05
CA CYS A 327 -10.84 15.31 -19.84
C CYS A 327 -11.83 15.87 -18.81
N ARG A 328 -11.84 17.19 -18.56
CA ARG A 328 -12.76 17.79 -17.57
C ARG A 328 -14.23 17.60 -17.96
N ASP A 329 -14.59 17.94 -19.20
CA ASP A 329 -15.97 17.78 -19.70
C ASP A 329 -16.42 16.31 -19.61
N MET A 330 -15.54 15.36 -19.98
CA MET A 330 -15.85 13.93 -19.88
C MET A 330 -16.06 13.45 -18.44
N VAL A 331 -15.27 13.95 -17.48
CA VAL A 331 -15.46 13.67 -16.05
C VAL A 331 -16.76 14.29 -15.54
N GLU A 332 -17.10 15.51 -15.96
CA GLU A 332 -18.36 16.17 -15.60
C GLU A 332 -19.57 15.38 -16.12
N ASP A 333 -19.54 14.92 -17.37
CA ASP A 333 -20.58 14.08 -17.97
C ASP A 333 -20.75 12.76 -17.21
N CYS A 334 -19.63 12.09 -16.87
CA CYS A 334 -19.64 10.89 -16.03
C CYS A 334 -20.33 11.15 -14.69
N ARG A 335 -19.93 12.23 -13.98
CA ARG A 335 -20.49 12.57 -12.66
C ARG A 335 -21.98 12.92 -12.75
N ALA A 336 -22.38 13.71 -13.75
CA ALA A 336 -23.76 14.11 -13.95
C ALA A 336 -24.67 12.91 -14.24
N LEU A 337 -24.21 11.96 -15.06
CA LEU A 337 -24.97 10.74 -15.34
C LEU A 337 -24.99 9.79 -14.14
N SER A 338 -23.87 9.63 -13.44
CA SER A 338 -23.79 8.81 -12.22
C SER A 338 -24.80 9.27 -11.17
N ALA A 339 -24.85 10.58 -10.90
CA ALA A 339 -25.77 11.15 -9.90
C ALA A 339 -27.26 10.89 -10.17
N VAL A 340 -27.64 10.64 -11.43
CA VAL A 340 -29.05 10.40 -11.81
C VAL A 340 -29.35 8.91 -11.98
N TRP A 341 -28.43 8.17 -12.59
CA TRP A 341 -28.69 6.82 -13.10
C TRP A 341 -27.92 5.72 -12.37
N ASP A 342 -26.95 6.07 -11.54
CA ASP A 342 -26.19 5.16 -10.67
C ASP A 342 -25.68 5.89 -9.40
N PRO A 343 -26.60 6.45 -8.58
CA PRO A 343 -26.25 7.34 -7.48
C PRO A 343 -25.50 6.65 -6.34
N GLU A 344 -25.65 5.33 -6.20
CA GLU A 344 -24.95 4.53 -5.20
C GLU A 344 -23.56 4.05 -5.68
N ASN A 345 -23.17 4.37 -6.91
CA ASN A 345 -21.92 3.91 -7.54
C ASN A 345 -21.74 2.38 -7.49
N THR A 346 -22.83 1.62 -7.69
CA THR A 346 -22.78 0.15 -7.68
C THR A 346 -22.39 -0.43 -9.04
N GLY A 347 -22.27 0.40 -10.08
CA GLY A 347 -21.79 -0.03 -11.40
C GLY A 347 -22.83 -0.82 -12.19
N ILE A 348 -24.12 -0.70 -11.85
CA ILE A 348 -25.21 -1.47 -12.46
C ILE A 348 -25.73 -0.87 -13.78
N ASN A 349 -25.35 0.37 -14.10
CA ASN A 349 -25.82 1.05 -15.30
C ASN A 349 -24.74 1.06 -16.40
N ASP A 350 -24.91 0.22 -17.42
CA ASP A 350 -23.96 0.08 -18.52
C ASP A 350 -23.65 1.40 -19.26
N THR A 351 -24.63 2.28 -19.41
CA THR A 351 -24.41 3.58 -20.06
C THR A 351 -23.53 4.48 -19.22
N VAL A 352 -23.76 4.54 -17.90
CA VAL A 352 -22.90 5.29 -16.98
C VAL A 352 -21.49 4.68 -16.97
N ASN A 353 -21.38 3.35 -16.88
CA ASN A 353 -20.12 2.62 -16.92
C ASN A 353 -19.27 2.96 -18.15
N GLU A 354 -19.89 2.95 -19.34
CA GLU A 354 -19.22 3.28 -20.60
C GLU A 354 -18.72 4.73 -20.61
N VAL A 355 -19.55 5.69 -20.20
CA VAL A 355 -19.16 7.11 -20.17
C VAL A 355 -18.02 7.34 -19.18
N CYS A 356 -18.13 6.81 -17.96
CA CYS A 356 -17.12 6.96 -16.92
C CYS A 356 -15.80 6.27 -17.26
N SER A 357 -15.84 5.04 -17.79
CA SER A 357 -14.62 4.33 -18.19
C SER A 357 -13.95 5.01 -19.39
N THR A 358 -14.73 5.56 -20.34
CA THR A 358 -14.21 6.36 -21.45
C THR A 358 -13.50 7.62 -20.96
N ALA A 359 -14.09 8.34 -19.99
CA ALA A 359 -13.48 9.51 -19.37
C ALA A 359 -12.13 9.16 -18.72
N GLU A 360 -12.09 8.12 -17.87
CA GLU A 360 -10.85 7.70 -17.21
C GLU A 360 -9.75 7.29 -18.22
N ASN A 361 -10.13 6.59 -19.29
CA ASN A 361 -9.19 6.17 -20.33
C ASN A 361 -8.61 7.35 -21.10
N TYR A 362 -9.46 8.31 -21.51
CA TYR A 362 -9.03 9.51 -22.20
C TYR A 362 -8.09 10.34 -21.32
N CYS A 363 -8.54 10.66 -20.11
CA CYS A 363 -7.76 11.40 -19.14
C CYS A 363 -6.40 10.71 -18.91
N SER A 364 -6.40 9.40 -18.63
CA SER A 364 -5.19 8.60 -18.38
C SER A 364 -4.18 8.66 -19.50
N SER A 365 -4.66 8.61 -20.74
CA SER A 365 -3.81 8.60 -21.93
C SER A 365 -3.26 9.98 -22.25
N GLU A 366 -4.10 11.01 -22.16
CA GLU A 366 -3.79 12.32 -22.74
C GLU A 366 -3.26 13.33 -21.73
N VAL A 367 -3.65 13.24 -20.45
CA VAL A 367 -3.19 14.19 -19.42
C VAL A 367 -2.07 13.58 -18.58
N ARG A 368 -2.20 12.35 -18.11
CA ARG A 368 -1.15 11.69 -17.31
C ARG A 368 -0.11 10.96 -18.17
N GLY A 369 -0.57 10.28 -19.23
CA GLY A 369 0.25 9.46 -20.13
C GLY A 369 1.50 10.14 -20.70
N PRO A 370 1.50 11.45 -21.02
CA PRO A 370 2.70 12.11 -21.51
C PRO A 370 3.89 12.06 -20.54
N TYR A 371 3.66 12.09 -19.21
CA TYR A 371 4.74 11.89 -18.23
C TYR A 371 5.40 10.51 -18.40
N LEU A 372 4.59 9.45 -18.46
CA LEU A 372 5.08 8.07 -18.56
C LEU A 372 5.86 7.85 -19.87
N LYS A 373 5.46 8.55 -20.93
CA LYS A 373 6.07 8.41 -22.27
C LYS A 373 7.37 9.20 -22.41
N HIS A 374 7.50 10.33 -21.73
CA HIS A 374 8.55 11.31 -22.05
C HIS A 374 9.55 11.58 -20.92
N SER A 375 9.21 11.28 -19.66
CA SER A 375 10.07 11.64 -18.53
C SER A 375 11.29 10.71 -18.36
N GLY A 376 11.15 9.42 -18.71
CA GLY A 376 12.12 8.38 -18.35
C GLY A 376 12.25 8.17 -16.84
N ARG A 377 11.29 8.65 -16.06
CA ARG A 377 11.33 8.68 -14.59
C ARG A 377 10.26 7.78 -13.99
N ASN A 378 10.51 7.38 -12.76
CA ASN A 378 9.64 6.46 -12.05
C ASN A 378 8.28 7.10 -11.74
N TYR A 379 7.21 6.31 -11.86
CA TYR A 379 5.84 6.78 -11.67
C TYR A 379 5.51 7.11 -10.21
N TYR A 380 6.21 6.47 -9.27
CA TYR A 380 6.01 6.58 -7.83
C TYR A 380 7.05 7.48 -7.14
N ASP A 381 8.11 7.88 -7.85
CA ASP A 381 9.13 8.83 -7.39
C ASP A 381 9.74 9.61 -8.58
N ILE A 382 9.31 10.87 -8.78
CA ILE A 382 9.79 11.73 -9.87
C ILE A 382 11.31 11.95 -9.85
N SER A 383 11.96 11.75 -8.71
CA SER A 383 13.41 11.97 -8.61
C SER A 383 14.23 10.85 -9.23
N GLN A 384 13.61 9.68 -9.46
CA GLN A 384 14.30 8.46 -9.87
C GLN A 384 14.12 8.16 -11.35
N VAL A 385 15.16 7.64 -11.99
CA VAL A 385 15.18 7.25 -13.40
C VAL A 385 14.96 5.74 -13.51
N GLU A 386 14.03 5.34 -14.38
CA GLU A 386 13.72 3.92 -14.58
C GLU A 386 14.91 3.12 -15.18
N PRO A 387 15.03 1.81 -14.89
CA PRO A 387 14.29 1.08 -13.85
C PRO A 387 14.74 1.52 -12.44
N ALA A 388 13.79 1.57 -11.50
CA ALA A 388 14.03 1.80 -10.07
C ALA A 388 13.61 0.59 -9.22
N ALA A 389 14.46 0.20 -8.28
CA ALA A 389 14.27 -1.01 -7.47
C ALA A 389 13.85 -0.72 -6.01
N PHE A 390 13.40 0.50 -5.72
CA PHE A 390 12.92 0.93 -4.42
C PHE A 390 11.43 1.32 -4.51
N PRO A 391 10.59 0.91 -3.55
CA PRO A 391 10.90 0.00 -2.45
C PRO A 391 11.30 -1.42 -2.90
N THR A 392 12.10 -2.13 -2.09
CA THR A 392 12.74 -3.38 -2.53
C THR A 392 11.76 -4.54 -2.73
N PRO A 393 11.88 -5.35 -3.80
CA PRO A 393 10.87 -6.34 -4.18
C PRO A 393 11.03 -7.73 -3.51
N PHE A 394 11.93 -7.90 -2.53
CA PHE A 394 12.31 -9.22 -2.01
C PHE A 394 11.16 -10.02 -1.38
N TYR A 395 10.13 -9.34 -0.89
CA TYR A 395 8.91 -9.94 -0.33
C TYR A 395 8.17 -10.83 -1.33
N LYS A 396 8.28 -10.54 -2.64
CA LYS A 396 7.63 -11.34 -3.70
C LYS A 396 8.14 -12.78 -3.72
N GLY A 397 9.45 -12.98 -3.53
CA GLY A 397 10.06 -14.30 -3.40
C GLY A 397 9.71 -14.95 -2.07
N TRP A 398 9.79 -14.20 -0.97
CA TRP A 398 9.55 -14.71 0.37
C TRP A 398 8.12 -15.27 0.55
N LEU A 399 7.10 -14.54 0.11
CA LEU A 399 5.69 -14.97 0.18
C LEU A 399 5.38 -16.23 -0.65
N ASN A 400 6.25 -16.57 -1.60
CA ASN A 400 6.10 -17.75 -2.46
C ASN A 400 7.03 -18.91 -2.05
N GLN A 401 7.72 -18.80 -0.91
CA GLN A 401 8.44 -19.93 -0.32
C GLN A 401 7.45 -20.94 0.30
N GLU A 402 7.71 -22.23 0.11
CA GLU A 402 6.87 -23.31 0.65
C GLU A 402 6.66 -23.20 2.16
N HIS A 403 7.74 -22.94 2.91
CA HIS A 403 7.67 -22.82 4.37
C HIS A 403 6.84 -21.62 4.82
N VAL A 404 6.83 -20.52 4.06
CA VAL A 404 6.03 -19.34 4.35
C VAL A 404 4.55 -19.63 4.10
N GLN A 405 4.21 -20.23 2.96
CA GLN A 405 2.83 -20.60 2.63
C GLN A 405 2.26 -21.63 3.62
N ALA A 406 3.06 -22.63 4.02
CA ALA A 406 2.66 -23.62 5.03
C ALA A 406 2.40 -22.98 6.40
N ALA A 407 3.25 -22.04 6.81
CA ALA A 407 3.12 -21.32 8.07
C ALA A 407 1.88 -20.42 8.10
N LEU A 408 1.63 -19.68 7.01
CA LEU A 408 0.42 -18.86 6.84
C LEU A 408 -0.86 -19.72 6.68
N GLY A 409 -0.73 -20.97 6.23
CA GLY A 409 -1.86 -21.87 6.00
C GLY A 409 -2.67 -21.50 4.76
N VAL A 410 -2.00 -21.03 3.71
CA VAL A 410 -2.65 -20.53 2.49
C VAL A 410 -2.64 -21.56 1.36
N PRO A 411 -3.74 -21.71 0.59
CA PRO A 411 -3.87 -22.73 -0.45
C PRO A 411 -3.47 -22.25 -1.87
N LEU A 412 -2.91 -21.06 -2.00
CA LEU A 412 -2.61 -20.39 -3.28
C LEU A 412 -1.23 -19.71 -3.26
N ASN A 413 -0.65 -19.49 -4.45
CA ASN A 413 0.54 -18.68 -4.64
C ASN A 413 0.20 -17.20 -4.54
N TRP A 414 1.07 -16.44 -3.88
CA TRP A 414 0.86 -15.00 -3.72
C TRP A 414 1.19 -14.24 -5.00
N THR A 415 0.40 -13.20 -5.30
CA THR A 415 0.67 -12.24 -6.38
C THR A 415 0.46 -10.80 -5.91
N GLN A 416 1.28 -9.86 -6.40
CA GLN A 416 1.15 -8.45 -6.00
C GLN A 416 -0.17 -7.84 -6.44
N SER A 417 -0.61 -8.10 -7.67
CA SER A 417 -1.82 -7.50 -8.22
C SER A 417 -2.57 -8.49 -9.10
N ASN A 418 -3.89 -8.38 -9.12
CA ASN A 418 -4.78 -9.19 -9.94
C ASN A 418 -5.39 -8.36 -11.10
N ARG A 419 -5.20 -8.84 -12.34
CA ARG A 419 -5.67 -8.14 -13.55
C ARG A 419 -7.19 -8.19 -13.71
N ALA A 420 -7.85 -9.28 -13.31
CA ALA A 420 -9.30 -9.42 -13.36
C ALA A 420 -9.97 -8.39 -12.44
N VAL A 421 -9.46 -8.24 -11.21
CA VAL A 421 -9.91 -7.21 -10.26
C VAL A 421 -9.70 -5.81 -10.83
N SER A 422 -8.48 -5.50 -11.32
CA SER A 422 -8.22 -4.17 -11.90
C SER A 422 -9.15 -3.87 -13.08
N LYS A 423 -9.45 -4.88 -13.91
CA LYS A 423 -10.38 -4.76 -15.04
C LYS A 423 -11.80 -4.47 -14.58
N ALA A 424 -12.32 -5.19 -13.58
CA ALA A 424 -13.67 -5.00 -13.05
C ALA A 424 -13.90 -3.56 -12.54
N PHE A 425 -12.94 -3.01 -11.79
CA PHE A 425 -13.03 -1.63 -11.30
C PHE A 425 -12.93 -0.60 -12.44
N ARG A 426 -12.03 -0.83 -13.40
CA ARG A 426 -11.82 0.09 -14.52
C ARG A 426 -12.98 0.06 -15.52
N SER A 427 -13.65 -1.08 -15.72
CA SER A 427 -14.74 -1.20 -16.69
C SER A 427 -15.97 -0.38 -16.31
N ILE A 428 -16.20 -0.11 -15.03
CA ILE A 428 -17.29 0.76 -14.59
C ILE A 428 -16.89 2.24 -14.46
N GLY A 429 -15.62 2.56 -14.73
CA GLY A 429 -15.08 3.90 -14.51
C GLY A 429 -15.15 4.35 -13.05
N ASP A 430 -14.72 3.51 -12.10
CA ASP A 430 -14.82 3.78 -10.66
C ASP A 430 -14.06 5.06 -10.23
N TYR A 431 -12.93 5.38 -10.86
CA TYR A 431 -12.13 6.58 -10.56
C TYR A 431 -12.89 7.91 -10.72
N PRO A 432 -13.46 8.26 -11.90
CA PRO A 432 -14.09 9.55 -12.16
C PRO A 432 -15.51 9.71 -11.60
N ARG A 433 -16.08 8.66 -11.00
CA ARG A 433 -17.37 8.75 -10.33
C ARG A 433 -17.34 9.75 -9.16
N PRO A 434 -18.46 10.40 -8.82
CA PRO A 434 -18.56 11.36 -7.71
C PRO A 434 -18.73 10.64 -6.37
N GLY A 435 -18.72 11.38 -5.26
CA GLY A 435 -19.10 10.89 -3.93
C GLY A 435 -17.94 10.78 -2.93
N TRP A 436 -16.71 10.61 -3.40
CA TRP A 436 -15.58 10.33 -2.49
C TRP A 436 -15.18 11.52 -1.60
N ILE A 437 -15.35 12.76 -2.07
CA ILE A 437 -15.10 13.96 -1.25
C ILE A 437 -16.26 14.17 -0.28
N GLU A 438 -17.48 13.90 -0.73
CA GLU A 438 -18.70 13.96 0.06
C GLU A 438 -18.67 12.93 1.19
N ASP A 439 -18.16 11.73 0.94
CA ASP A 439 -17.90 10.69 1.95
C ASP A 439 -16.93 11.21 3.03
N LEU A 440 -15.85 11.90 2.64
CA LEU A 440 -14.93 12.51 3.63
C LEU A 440 -15.62 13.60 4.47
N ALA A 441 -16.48 14.41 3.86
CA ALA A 441 -17.27 15.40 4.60
C ALA A 441 -18.22 14.73 5.59
N PHE A 442 -18.94 13.69 5.16
CA PHE A 442 -19.82 12.90 6.01
C PHE A 442 -19.09 12.29 7.22
N LEU A 443 -17.87 11.77 7.03
CA LEU A 443 -17.06 11.26 8.14
C LEU A 443 -16.71 12.36 9.15
N LEU A 444 -16.28 13.53 8.68
CA LEU A 444 -15.97 14.67 9.56
C LEU A 444 -17.20 15.17 10.33
N GLU A 445 -18.38 15.20 9.70
CA GLU A 445 -19.65 15.56 10.32
C GLU A 445 -20.06 14.59 11.44
N ASN A 446 -19.66 13.33 11.32
CA ASN A 446 -19.89 12.29 12.33
C ASN A 446 -18.68 12.11 13.29
N ASN A 447 -17.83 13.14 13.39
CA ASN A 447 -16.69 13.19 14.31
C ASN A 447 -15.64 12.08 14.11
N ILE A 448 -15.54 11.54 12.89
CA ILE A 448 -14.50 10.60 12.46
C ILE A 448 -13.36 11.43 11.86
N LYS A 449 -12.12 11.20 12.32
CA LYS A 449 -10.95 11.96 11.88
C LYS A 449 -10.56 11.59 10.45
N VAL A 450 -10.13 12.58 9.67
CA VAL A 450 -9.59 12.39 8.32
C VAL A 450 -8.18 12.97 8.27
N SER A 451 -7.20 12.14 7.94
CA SER A 451 -5.81 12.55 7.74
C SER A 451 -5.32 12.19 6.34
N LEU A 452 -4.92 13.21 5.58
CA LEU A 452 -4.41 13.08 4.23
C LEU A 452 -2.90 13.29 4.23
N ILE A 453 -2.13 12.30 3.80
CA ILE A 453 -0.66 12.32 3.87
C ILE A 453 -0.09 12.07 2.48
N TYR A 454 0.79 12.94 2.00
CA TYR A 454 1.31 12.85 0.64
C TYR A 454 2.82 13.04 0.59
N GLY A 455 3.53 12.02 0.10
CA GLY A 455 4.93 12.13 -0.28
C GLY A 455 5.13 13.10 -1.45
N ASP A 456 6.04 14.05 -1.30
CA ASP A 456 6.18 15.17 -2.24
C ASP A 456 6.96 14.86 -3.53
N ARG A 457 7.43 13.61 -3.69
CA ARG A 457 8.02 13.07 -4.93
C ARG A 457 7.08 12.16 -5.70
N ASP A 458 5.92 11.83 -5.18
CA ASP A 458 4.98 10.95 -5.86
C ASP A 458 4.31 11.65 -7.04
N PHE A 459 4.38 11.05 -8.24
CA PHE A 459 3.61 11.50 -9.39
C PHE A 459 2.25 10.82 -9.47
N ALA A 460 2.13 9.58 -9.00
CA ALA A 460 0.97 8.73 -9.20
C ALA A 460 -0.29 9.37 -8.62
N CYS A 461 -0.22 9.83 -7.37
CA CYS A 461 -1.25 10.59 -6.70
C CYS A 461 -0.59 11.79 -5.99
N ASN A 462 -0.10 12.74 -6.78
CA ASN A 462 0.77 13.82 -6.29
C ASN A 462 0.15 14.71 -5.20
N TRP A 463 1.03 15.27 -4.37
CA TRP A 463 0.67 16.08 -3.21
C TRP A 463 -0.13 17.35 -3.56
N MET A 464 0.08 17.96 -4.73
CA MET A 464 -0.68 19.15 -5.13
C MET A 464 -2.16 18.82 -5.35
N GLY A 465 -2.42 17.66 -5.96
CA GLY A 465 -3.78 17.12 -6.06
C GLY A 465 -4.35 16.78 -4.68
N GLY A 466 -3.56 16.17 -3.80
CA GLY A 466 -3.96 15.87 -2.42
C GLY A 466 -4.34 17.12 -1.61
N GLU A 467 -3.55 18.18 -1.71
CA GLU A 467 -3.84 19.48 -1.10
C GLU A 467 -5.15 20.04 -1.64
N ALA A 468 -5.33 20.03 -2.96
CA ALA A 468 -6.55 20.51 -3.59
C ALA A 468 -7.79 19.76 -3.10
N VAL A 469 -7.70 18.43 -2.92
CA VAL A 469 -8.76 17.62 -2.31
C VAL A 469 -9.03 18.09 -0.89
N SER A 470 -8.02 18.23 -0.03
CA SER A 470 -8.21 18.66 1.35
C SER A 470 -8.95 19.99 1.49
N LEU A 471 -8.75 20.90 0.53
CA LEU A 471 -9.39 22.21 0.48
C LEU A 471 -10.79 22.19 -0.13
N ALA A 472 -11.12 21.14 -0.89
CA ALA A 472 -12.40 20.95 -1.56
C ALA A 472 -13.45 20.25 -0.67
N ILE A 473 -13.05 19.60 0.43
CA ILE A 473 -13.99 18.98 1.37
C ILE A 473 -14.88 20.06 1.99
N ASP A 474 -16.18 19.97 1.72
CA ASP A 474 -17.18 20.91 2.23
C ASP A 474 -17.87 20.31 3.46
N TYR A 475 -17.46 20.77 4.64
CA TYR A 475 -17.95 20.32 5.94
C TYR A 475 -18.03 21.55 6.89
N PRO A 476 -18.70 21.46 8.06
CA PRO A 476 -18.99 22.63 8.90
C PRO A 476 -17.80 23.53 9.28
N ASP A 477 -16.59 22.98 9.40
CA ASP A 477 -15.38 23.73 9.74
C ASP A 477 -14.45 24.00 8.54
N SER A 478 -14.93 23.84 7.30
CA SER A 478 -14.11 23.95 6.09
C SER A 478 -13.42 25.33 5.96
N ASP A 479 -14.11 26.42 6.30
CA ASP A 479 -13.54 27.78 6.29
C ASP A 479 -12.40 27.93 7.30
N LYS A 480 -12.49 27.26 8.45
CA LYS A 480 -11.46 27.32 9.50
C LYS A 480 -10.25 26.48 9.10
N PHE A 481 -10.45 25.32 8.47
CA PHE A 481 -9.37 24.54 7.89
C PHE A 481 -8.65 25.29 6.76
N LYS A 482 -9.39 25.93 5.84
CA LYS A 482 -8.84 26.78 4.78
C LYS A 482 -8.03 27.95 5.33
N ALA A 483 -8.45 28.50 6.47
CA ALA A 483 -7.74 29.59 7.17
C ALA A 483 -6.50 29.13 7.94
N ALA A 484 -6.37 27.84 8.27
CA ALA A 484 -5.21 27.29 8.96
C ALA A 484 -3.95 27.33 8.08
N GLY A 485 -2.82 27.66 8.70
CA GLY A 485 -1.52 27.75 8.05
C GLY A 485 -0.70 26.47 8.17
N TYR A 486 0.33 26.33 7.34
CA TYR A 486 1.24 25.19 7.34
C TYR A 486 2.29 25.29 8.45
N ALA A 487 2.31 24.29 9.33
CA ALA A 487 3.30 24.13 10.40
C ALA A 487 4.31 23.03 10.06
N ASP A 488 5.54 23.14 10.57
CA ASP A 488 6.55 22.08 10.47
C ASP A 488 6.10 20.82 11.21
N ILE A 489 6.35 19.65 10.62
CA ILE A 489 6.17 18.36 11.29
C ILE A 489 7.50 17.96 11.93
N ARG A 490 7.66 18.25 13.23
CA ARG A 490 8.92 18.03 13.94
C ARG A 490 8.96 16.66 14.59
N VAL A 491 10.00 15.89 14.26
CA VAL A 491 10.36 14.66 14.99
C VAL A 491 11.16 15.02 16.25
N ASN A 492 12.06 16.00 16.10
CA ASN A 492 12.84 16.58 17.19
C ASN A 492 13.18 18.03 16.84
N ASN A 493 13.99 18.69 17.67
CA ASN A 493 14.37 20.09 17.47
C ASN A 493 15.14 20.37 16.18
N THR A 494 15.68 19.34 15.52
CA THR A 494 16.55 19.46 14.34
C THR A 494 15.98 18.83 13.07
N PHE A 495 15.02 17.91 13.20
CA PHE A 495 14.50 17.13 12.08
C PHE A 495 13.03 17.43 11.81
N ASN A 496 12.77 17.93 10.60
CA ASN A 496 11.45 18.24 10.07
C ASN A 496 11.13 17.29 8.91
N VAL A 497 10.06 16.51 9.03
CA VAL A 497 9.64 15.54 8.01
C VAL A 497 8.71 16.12 6.96
N GLY A 498 8.17 17.33 7.14
CA GLY A 498 7.18 17.88 6.22
C GLY A 498 6.45 19.12 6.72
N GLN A 499 5.35 19.45 6.06
CA GLN A 499 4.41 20.47 6.55
C GLN A 499 3.03 19.88 6.75
N VAL A 500 2.33 20.37 7.76
CA VAL A 500 0.92 20.02 8.01
C VAL A 500 0.05 21.26 8.12
N ARG A 501 -1.10 21.21 7.45
CA ARG A 501 -2.27 22.03 7.74
C ARG A 501 -3.25 21.17 8.52
N GLN A 502 -3.69 21.62 9.69
CA GLN A 502 -4.62 20.88 10.54
C GLN A 502 -5.60 21.84 11.20
N TYR A 503 -6.89 21.49 11.17
CA TYR A 503 -7.92 22.11 11.99
C TYR A 503 -8.85 21.02 12.52
N GLY A 504 -8.94 20.89 13.85
CA GLY A 504 -9.72 19.84 14.50
C GLY A 504 -9.42 18.44 13.93
N ASN A 505 -10.46 17.79 13.41
CA ASN A 505 -10.41 16.42 12.92
C ASN A 505 -9.88 16.25 11.48
N LEU A 506 -9.65 17.35 10.74
CA LEU A 506 -9.09 17.29 9.39
C LEU A 506 -7.63 17.73 9.38
N SER A 507 -6.77 16.93 8.74
CA SER A 507 -5.37 17.26 8.49
C SER A 507 -4.93 16.92 7.07
N TYR A 508 -4.06 17.75 6.52
CA TYR A 508 -3.32 17.51 5.28
C TYR A 508 -1.83 17.71 5.54
N ALA A 509 -1.03 16.67 5.27
CA ALA A 509 0.40 16.66 5.47
C ALA A 509 1.15 16.38 4.16
N ARG A 510 2.06 17.28 3.80
CA ARG A 510 3.04 17.07 2.74
C ARG A 510 4.34 16.56 3.36
N ILE A 511 4.76 15.36 2.99
CA ILE A 511 5.95 14.68 3.52
C ILE A 511 7.11 14.86 2.55
N HIS A 512 8.20 15.44 3.06
CA HIS A 512 9.39 15.68 2.26
C HIS A 512 10.15 14.39 1.96
N GLN A 513 10.81 14.37 0.80
CA GLN A 513 11.73 13.31 0.40
C GLN A 513 11.07 11.93 0.42
N ALA A 514 9.78 11.87 0.12
CA ALA A 514 9.00 10.64 0.07
C ALA A 514 8.30 10.50 -1.28
N GLY A 515 8.37 9.29 -1.85
CA GLY A 515 7.58 8.89 -3.01
C GLY A 515 6.19 8.41 -2.60
N HIS A 516 5.64 7.47 -3.36
CA HIS A 516 4.29 6.95 -3.18
C HIS A 516 4.09 6.22 -1.85
N GLU A 517 4.95 5.24 -1.56
CA GLU A 517 4.94 4.42 -0.34
C GLU A 517 5.58 5.17 0.85
N VAL A 518 4.95 6.25 1.34
CA VAL A 518 5.52 7.15 2.37
C VAL A 518 6.21 6.42 3.53
N PRO A 519 5.65 5.35 4.12
CA PRO A 519 6.32 4.65 5.22
C PRO A 519 7.64 3.97 4.80
N SER A 520 7.82 3.56 3.55
CA SER A 520 9.12 3.06 3.06
C SER A 520 10.16 4.18 2.97
N TYR A 521 9.78 5.38 2.52
CA TYR A 521 10.73 6.49 2.34
C TYR A 521 11.05 7.24 3.65
N GLN A 522 10.07 7.37 4.54
CA GLN A 522 10.18 8.10 5.81
C GLN A 522 9.63 7.25 6.96
N PRO A 523 10.26 6.10 7.31
CA PRO A 523 9.68 5.15 8.26
C PRO A 523 9.47 5.72 9.66
N GLU A 524 10.46 6.44 10.20
CA GLU A 524 10.34 7.11 11.51
C GLU A 524 9.27 8.20 11.50
N GLY A 525 9.27 9.06 10.47
CA GLY A 525 8.30 10.12 10.31
C GLY A 525 6.87 9.59 10.14
N SER A 526 6.71 8.52 9.38
CA SER A 526 5.44 7.86 9.13
C SER A 526 4.86 7.25 10.41
N LEU A 527 5.64 6.45 11.16
CA LEU A 527 5.22 5.92 12.46
C LEU A 527 4.81 7.03 13.43
N MET A 528 5.59 8.10 13.49
CA MET A 528 5.31 9.24 14.37
C MET A 528 3.99 9.92 13.99
N ILE A 529 3.76 10.20 12.70
CA ILE A 529 2.51 10.82 12.23
C ILE A 529 1.33 9.89 12.51
N PHE A 530 1.45 8.60 12.19
CA PHE A 530 0.43 7.59 12.47
C PHE A 530 0.01 7.61 13.95
N ASN A 531 0.97 7.57 14.87
CA ASN A 531 0.70 7.65 16.30
C ASN A 531 0.04 8.98 16.70
N ARG A 532 0.49 10.12 16.16
CA ARG A 532 -0.11 11.42 16.47
C ARG A 532 -1.57 11.48 16.04
N VAL A 533 -1.88 10.99 14.84
CA VAL A 533 -3.24 10.95 14.30
C VAL A 533 -4.16 10.08 15.17
N LEU A 534 -3.74 8.84 15.49
CA LEU A 534 -4.59 7.88 16.21
C LEU A 534 -4.76 8.20 17.70
N PHE A 535 -3.78 8.85 18.33
CA PHE A 535 -3.79 9.17 19.75
C PHE A 535 -4.10 10.65 20.05
N ASN A 536 -4.84 11.30 19.15
CA ASN A 536 -5.37 12.66 19.30
C ASN A 536 -4.30 13.69 19.65
N LYS A 537 -3.19 13.69 18.91
CA LYS A 537 -2.14 14.70 19.01
C LYS A 537 -2.09 15.55 17.76
N ASP A 538 -1.69 16.80 17.92
CA ASP A 538 -1.37 17.64 16.77
C ASP A 538 -0.22 17.01 15.98
N ILE A 539 -0.36 16.98 14.65
CA ILE A 539 0.65 16.35 13.80
C ILE A 539 1.96 17.14 13.82
N ALA A 540 1.90 18.46 14.03
CA ALA A 540 3.07 19.33 13.97
C ALA A 540 4.11 19.02 15.06
N THR A 541 3.68 18.95 16.32
CA THR A 541 4.56 18.82 17.49
C THR A 541 4.34 17.53 18.27
N GLY A 542 3.13 16.99 18.27
CA GLY A 542 2.75 15.84 19.10
C GLY A 542 2.50 16.19 20.58
N GLU A 543 2.48 17.48 20.93
CA GLU A 543 2.39 17.95 22.32
C GLU A 543 0.98 18.39 22.71
N ILE A 544 0.16 18.77 21.73
CA ILE A 544 -1.19 19.32 21.94
C ILE A 544 -2.22 18.20 21.76
N ASP A 545 -3.13 18.09 22.73
CA ASP A 545 -4.28 17.20 22.64
C ASP A 545 -5.36 17.79 21.72
N THR A 546 -5.79 17.03 20.72
CA THR A 546 -6.78 17.45 19.72
C THR A 546 -8.16 16.86 19.96
N ALA A 547 -8.37 16.02 20.98
CA ALA A 547 -9.64 15.35 21.25
C ALA A 547 -10.72 16.28 21.84
N MET A 548 -10.34 17.45 22.35
CA MET A 548 -11.24 18.40 22.99
C MET A 548 -11.02 19.81 22.44
N PRO A 549 -12.05 20.68 22.52
CA PRO A 549 -11.86 22.12 22.36
C PRO A 549 -10.68 22.59 23.21
N LEU A 550 -9.81 23.40 22.63
CA LEU A 550 -8.72 24.01 23.35
C LEU A 550 -9.30 24.84 24.52
N PRO A 551 -8.56 24.97 25.63
CA PRO A 551 -9.00 25.76 26.79
C PRO A 551 -8.99 27.29 26.52
N ASP A 552 -8.96 27.73 25.26
CA ASP A 552 -9.09 29.13 24.91
C ASP A 552 -10.50 29.66 25.22
N ALA A 553 -10.63 30.98 25.33
CA ALA A 553 -11.87 31.63 25.76
C ALA A 553 -13.04 31.41 24.78
N ASP A 554 -12.75 30.92 23.58
CA ASP A 554 -13.69 30.78 22.47
C ASP A 554 -14.10 29.32 22.23
N GLY A 555 -13.45 28.34 22.89
CA GLY A 555 -13.74 26.91 22.74
C GLY A 555 -13.39 26.37 21.36
N ASN A 556 -12.31 26.87 20.74
CA ASN A 556 -11.91 26.44 19.40
C ASN A 556 -11.14 25.12 19.43
N TYR A 557 -11.26 24.32 18.37
CA TYR A 557 -10.36 23.18 18.15
C TYR A 557 -8.95 23.64 17.78
N TYR A 558 -7.98 22.73 17.90
CA TYR A 558 -6.61 22.96 17.44
C TYR A 558 -6.58 23.44 15.99
N SER A 559 -5.75 24.45 15.73
CA SER A 559 -5.50 25.01 14.40
C SER A 559 -4.00 25.22 14.22
N SER A 560 -3.44 24.70 13.13
CA SER A 560 -2.05 24.94 12.76
C SER A 560 -1.87 26.37 12.25
N SER A 561 -0.67 26.92 12.43
CA SER A 561 -0.33 28.28 12.01
C SER A 561 0.98 28.30 11.22
N GLY A 562 1.06 29.22 10.26
CA GLY A 562 2.20 29.34 9.35
C GLY A 562 1.77 29.86 7.97
N PRO A 563 2.58 29.65 6.93
CA PRO A 563 2.27 30.07 5.56
C PRO A 563 0.98 29.44 5.02
N SER A 564 0.33 30.11 4.05
CA SER A 564 -0.90 29.61 3.41
C SER A 564 -0.66 28.51 2.38
N ASP A 565 0.57 28.35 1.91
CA ASP A 565 0.97 27.35 0.92
C ASP A 565 2.29 26.69 1.32
N THR A 566 2.58 25.52 0.75
CA THR A 566 3.85 24.81 0.97
C THR A 566 4.83 24.92 -0.20
N PHE A 567 4.52 25.66 -1.26
CA PHE A 567 5.32 25.66 -2.49
C PHE A 567 6.70 26.30 -2.29
N ALA A 568 6.81 27.19 -1.30
CA ALA A 568 8.09 27.77 -0.89
C ALA A 568 9.06 26.76 -0.26
N PHE A 569 8.56 25.64 0.28
CA PHE A 569 9.38 24.57 0.86
C PHE A 569 9.88 23.64 -0.25
N LYS A 570 11.09 23.92 -0.72
CA LYS A 570 11.78 23.15 -1.75
C LYS A 570 12.77 22.17 -1.14
N GLN A 571 13.02 21.10 -1.87
CA GLN A 571 13.91 20.02 -1.48
C GLN A 571 14.88 19.75 -2.63
N ASP A 572 16.12 19.40 -2.30
CA ASP A 572 17.06 18.93 -3.32
C ASP A 572 16.70 17.50 -3.74
N PRO A 573 16.77 17.15 -5.04
CA PRO A 573 16.58 15.77 -5.47
C PRO A 573 17.54 14.81 -4.75
N PRO A 574 17.06 13.65 -4.24
CA PRO A 574 17.93 12.65 -3.64
C PRO A 574 18.86 12.03 -4.70
N PRO A 575 19.94 11.34 -4.27
CA PRO A 575 20.69 10.44 -5.15
C PRO A 575 19.79 9.38 -5.80
N GLN A 576 20.23 8.83 -6.93
CA GLN A 576 19.56 7.69 -7.55
C GLN A 576 19.68 6.45 -6.67
N TYR A 577 18.61 5.65 -6.60
CA TYR A 577 18.65 4.38 -5.88
C TYR A 577 19.63 3.40 -6.53
N PRO A 578 20.23 2.50 -5.73
CA PRO A 578 20.98 1.38 -6.28
C PRO A 578 20.15 0.56 -7.26
N LYS A 579 20.74 0.22 -8.41
CA LYS A 579 20.09 -0.56 -9.47
C LYS A 579 20.54 -2.01 -9.42
N PHE A 580 19.58 -2.92 -9.37
CA PHE A 580 19.80 -4.37 -9.50
C PHE A 580 18.57 -5.01 -10.16
N CYS A 581 18.77 -6.13 -10.84
CA CYS A 581 17.68 -6.88 -11.45
C CYS A 581 17.24 -8.06 -10.56
N TYR A 582 15.94 -8.16 -10.35
CA TYR A 582 15.30 -9.22 -9.58
C TYR A 582 14.29 -9.96 -10.46
N ALA A 583 14.54 -11.24 -10.74
CA ALA A 583 13.81 -12.01 -11.75
C ALA A 583 12.31 -12.22 -11.42
N LEU A 584 11.92 -12.16 -10.14
CA LEU A 584 10.52 -12.21 -9.74
C LEU A 584 9.80 -10.85 -9.87
N ASP A 585 10.54 -9.80 -10.24
CA ASP A 585 10.02 -8.49 -10.55
C ASP A 585 10.72 -7.87 -11.77
N PRO A 586 10.44 -8.34 -13.00
CA PRO A 586 11.15 -7.87 -14.19
C PRO A 586 11.06 -6.35 -14.43
N GLY A 587 10.10 -5.65 -13.81
CA GLY A 587 9.99 -4.19 -13.88
C GLY A 587 11.18 -3.43 -13.31
N VAL A 588 12.00 -4.05 -12.44
CA VAL A 588 13.22 -3.43 -11.90
C VAL A 588 14.48 -3.76 -12.73
N CYS A 589 14.33 -4.53 -13.80
CA CYS A 589 15.41 -4.95 -14.68
C CYS A 589 15.50 -4.08 -15.95
N THR A 590 16.69 -3.94 -16.52
CA THR A 590 16.84 -3.37 -17.87
C THR A 590 16.41 -4.35 -18.95
N GLU A 591 16.13 -3.86 -20.16
CA GLU A 591 15.78 -4.71 -21.31
C GLU A 591 16.86 -5.77 -21.59
N ASP A 592 18.14 -5.37 -21.57
CA ASP A 592 19.28 -6.29 -21.77
C ASP A 592 19.35 -7.38 -20.68
N GLN A 593 19.11 -7.02 -19.42
CA GLN A 593 19.07 -7.97 -18.30
C GLN A 593 17.91 -8.97 -18.47
N ILE A 594 16.74 -8.51 -18.92
CA ILE A 594 15.60 -9.38 -19.22
C ILE A 594 15.94 -10.33 -20.37
N GLU A 595 16.56 -9.83 -21.46
CA GLU A 595 17.01 -10.68 -22.57
C GLU A 595 18.01 -11.75 -22.11
N ASP A 596 18.98 -11.38 -21.27
CA ASP A 596 19.96 -12.33 -20.73
C ASP A 596 19.32 -13.40 -19.86
N ILE A 597 18.28 -13.07 -19.09
CA ILE A 597 17.48 -14.05 -18.34
C ILE A 597 16.74 -14.99 -19.29
N LEU A 598 16.03 -14.45 -20.28
CA LEU A 598 15.22 -15.22 -21.23
C LEU A 598 16.07 -16.14 -22.12
N THR A 599 17.29 -15.71 -22.47
CA THR A 599 18.23 -16.49 -23.28
C THR A 599 19.10 -17.45 -22.47
N GLY A 600 18.96 -17.47 -21.13
CA GLY A 600 19.74 -18.33 -20.23
C GLY A 600 21.21 -17.93 -20.10
N LYS A 601 21.57 -16.70 -20.49
CA LYS A 601 22.92 -16.15 -20.32
C LYS A 601 23.15 -15.63 -18.89
N ALA A 602 22.10 -15.14 -18.24
CA ALA A 602 22.18 -14.61 -16.89
C ALA A 602 22.42 -15.73 -15.87
N VAL A 603 23.25 -15.44 -14.87
CA VAL A 603 23.36 -16.24 -13.65
C VAL A 603 22.46 -15.60 -12.61
N LEU A 604 21.54 -16.38 -12.03
CA LEU A 604 20.67 -15.93 -10.94
C LEU A 604 21.07 -16.61 -9.62
N LYS A 605 21.10 -15.85 -8.52
CA LYS A 605 21.22 -16.35 -7.15
C LYS A 605 20.11 -15.73 -6.31
N GLN A 606 19.26 -16.57 -5.72
CA GLN A 606 18.04 -16.11 -5.01
C GLN A 606 17.25 -15.09 -5.83
N TRP A 607 17.03 -15.41 -7.12
CA TRP A 607 16.35 -14.58 -8.11
C TRP A 607 17.02 -13.23 -8.44
N ILE A 608 18.13 -12.87 -7.80
CA ILE A 608 18.93 -11.68 -8.16
C ILE A 608 19.87 -12.04 -9.31
N LEU A 609 19.90 -11.21 -10.36
CA LEU A 609 20.86 -11.34 -11.45
C LEU A 609 22.26 -10.98 -10.95
N VAL A 610 23.22 -11.88 -11.19
CA VAL A 610 24.61 -11.71 -10.75
C VAL A 610 25.40 -10.87 -11.75
N ASP A 611 25.69 -9.63 -11.38
CA ASP A 611 26.51 -8.65 -12.08
C ASP A 611 27.40 -7.88 -11.06
N ASP A 612 28.18 -6.91 -11.52
CA ASP A 612 29.09 -6.16 -10.63
C ASP A 612 28.31 -5.34 -9.58
N ASN A 613 27.16 -4.77 -9.95
CA ASN A 613 26.32 -3.98 -9.06
C ASN A 613 25.72 -4.84 -7.94
N SER A 614 25.07 -5.95 -8.28
CA SER A 614 24.48 -6.87 -7.31
C SER A 614 25.53 -7.49 -6.39
N LYS A 615 26.76 -7.76 -6.88
CA LYS A 615 27.88 -8.23 -6.03
C LYS A 615 28.33 -7.21 -5.01
N GLU A 616 28.28 -5.92 -5.35
CA GLU A 616 28.55 -4.84 -4.42
C GLU A 616 27.42 -4.67 -3.40
N LEU A 617 26.17 -4.75 -3.86
CA LEU A 617 24.98 -4.52 -3.02
C LEU A 617 24.66 -5.68 -2.08
N PHE A 618 24.88 -6.92 -2.51
CA PHE A 618 24.46 -8.13 -1.80
C PHE A 618 25.58 -9.19 -1.77
N PRO A 619 26.79 -8.87 -1.29
CA PRO A 619 27.95 -9.77 -1.37
C PRO A 619 27.71 -11.12 -0.67
N GLU A 620 26.89 -11.15 0.38
CA GLU A 620 26.50 -12.35 1.11
C GLU A 620 25.53 -13.27 0.35
N VAL A 621 24.71 -12.71 -0.55
CA VAL A 621 23.73 -13.47 -1.34
C VAL A 621 24.30 -13.86 -2.71
N VAL A 622 24.93 -12.92 -3.41
CA VAL A 622 25.37 -13.13 -4.79
C VAL A 622 26.89 -13.28 -4.96
N GLY A 623 27.69 -12.95 -3.95
CA GLY A 623 29.15 -13.02 -4.02
C GLY A 623 29.73 -14.44 -4.13
N ASP A 624 31.04 -14.54 -4.33
CA ASP A 624 31.76 -15.79 -4.61
C ASP A 624 32.12 -16.62 -3.35
N GLY A 625 31.40 -16.42 -2.24
CA GLY A 625 31.51 -17.26 -1.04
C GLY A 625 32.80 -17.09 -0.22
N SER A 626 33.50 -15.95 -0.33
CA SER A 626 34.54 -15.62 0.67
C SER A 626 33.86 -15.08 1.92
N PRO A 627 33.98 -15.75 3.09
CA PRO A 627 33.54 -15.15 4.35
C PRO A 627 34.43 -13.93 4.58
N THR A 628 33.86 -12.73 4.46
CA THR A 628 34.46 -11.56 5.08
C THR A 628 34.57 -11.88 6.57
N SER A 629 35.77 -11.66 7.12
CA SER A 629 36.05 -12.00 8.52
C SER A 629 35.03 -11.32 9.45
N PRO A 630 34.66 -11.95 10.58
CA PRO A 630 33.77 -11.30 11.54
C PRO A 630 34.37 -9.94 11.93
N PRO A 631 33.56 -8.87 12.00
CA PRO A 631 34.03 -7.61 12.54
C PRO A 631 34.52 -7.84 13.97
N SER A 632 35.64 -7.20 14.34
CA SER A 632 36.10 -7.20 15.73
C SER A 632 35.00 -6.61 16.63
N PRO A 633 34.92 -6.89 17.95
CA PRO A 633 33.87 -6.34 18.83
C PRO A 633 33.84 -4.80 18.92
N SER A 634 34.71 -4.10 18.20
CA SER A 634 34.69 -2.64 17.98
C SER A 634 33.94 -2.19 16.73
N ASP A 635 33.50 -3.12 15.87
CA ASP A 635 33.01 -2.83 14.50
C ASP A 635 31.52 -3.21 14.29
N THR A 636 30.76 -3.45 15.36
CA THR A 636 29.31 -3.75 15.33
C THR A 636 28.41 -2.55 15.00
N ALA A 637 28.94 -1.52 14.31
CA ALA A 637 28.18 -0.36 13.85
C ALA A 637 28.03 -0.28 12.31
N GLY A 638 28.66 -1.18 11.54
CA GLY A 638 28.81 -1.03 10.09
C GLY A 638 28.06 -2.02 9.18
N ALA A 639 27.40 -3.06 9.71
CA ALA A 639 26.66 -4.02 8.89
C ALA A 639 25.15 -3.75 8.85
N SER A 640 24.62 -3.01 9.83
CA SER A 640 23.24 -2.50 9.83
C SER A 640 23.09 -1.19 9.06
N SER A 641 24.19 -0.62 8.54
CA SER A 641 24.21 0.73 8.00
C SER A 641 23.92 0.81 6.50
N LEU A 642 24.10 -0.22 5.68
CA LEU A 642 23.94 -0.06 4.23
C LEU A 642 22.51 0.27 3.76
N PHE A 643 21.48 -0.03 4.57
CA PHE A 643 20.08 0.32 4.25
C PHE A 643 19.48 1.41 5.14
N VAL A 644 20.20 1.87 6.18
CA VAL A 644 19.81 3.02 7.01
C VAL A 644 20.66 4.27 6.71
N SER A 645 21.90 4.12 6.23
CA SER A 645 22.83 5.23 6.00
C SER A 645 22.75 5.85 4.60
N GLY A 646 22.03 5.26 3.65
CA GLY A 646 21.73 5.88 2.36
C GLY A 646 20.78 7.09 2.45
N ILE A 647 20.10 7.24 3.60
CA ILE A 647 19.10 8.29 3.87
C ILE A 647 19.67 9.35 4.84
N GLY A 648 20.89 9.15 5.38
CA GLY A 648 21.49 10.00 6.42
C GLY A 648 22.66 10.91 6.00
N GLN A 649 23.16 10.86 4.76
CA GLN A 649 24.29 11.69 4.33
C GLN A 649 23.86 13.02 3.70
N GLN A 650 23.29 13.90 4.53
CA GLN A 650 23.37 15.36 4.35
C GLN A 650 23.48 16.06 5.72
N VAL A 651 24.54 15.82 6.49
CA VAL A 651 24.92 16.75 7.58
C VAL A 651 26.43 16.72 7.83
N GLY A 652 27.08 17.89 7.76
CA GLY A 652 28.23 18.20 8.63
C GLY A 652 29.59 18.45 7.96
N LEU A 653 29.71 19.49 7.13
CA LEU A 653 31.01 20.12 6.87
C LEU A 653 31.33 21.12 8.01
N LEU A 654 32.55 21.02 8.56
CA LEU A 654 33.20 21.89 9.57
C LEU A 654 32.63 21.86 11.01
N VAL A 655 33.42 21.36 11.97
CA VAL A 655 34.27 22.17 12.88
C VAL A 655 35.35 21.26 13.49
N ILE A 656 36.60 21.58 13.21
CA ILE A 656 37.77 21.12 13.97
C ILE A 656 37.86 22.00 15.22
N LEU A 657 37.85 21.44 16.42
CA LEU A 657 38.71 21.90 17.51
C LEU A 657 38.85 20.84 18.62
N THR A 658 40.08 20.36 18.77
CA THR A 658 40.61 19.55 19.88
C THR A 658 40.46 20.22 21.23
N VAL A 659 39.97 19.49 22.25
CA VAL A 659 40.50 19.55 23.64
C VAL A 659 40.32 18.17 24.31
N ALA A 660 41.44 17.52 24.61
CA ALA A 660 41.52 16.52 25.66
C ALA A 660 41.73 17.23 27.01
N VAL A 661 41.13 16.73 28.09
CA VAL A 661 41.77 16.47 29.40
C VAL A 661 40.72 16.06 30.45
N SER A 662 40.91 14.84 30.94
CA SER A 662 40.74 14.27 32.29
C SER A 662 39.56 14.60 33.23
N ALA A 663 38.88 13.50 33.59
CA ALA A 663 38.42 13.07 34.92
C ALA A 663 38.68 13.98 36.15
N MET A 664 37.63 14.19 36.95
CA MET A 664 37.52 13.75 38.36
C MET A 664 36.22 14.29 39.02
N LEU A 665 35.51 13.38 39.70
CA LEU A 665 34.80 13.54 40.99
C LEU A 665 34.20 14.93 41.32
N PHE A 666 32.87 15.05 41.24
CA PHE A 666 31.92 15.05 42.37
C PHE A 666 30.48 15.18 41.87
#